data_AF-A0ABD8B282-F1
#
_entry.id   AF-A0ABD8B282-F1
#
_cell.length_a   1.000
_cell.length_b   1.000
_cell.length_c   1.000
_cell.angle_alpha   90.00
_cell.angle_beta   90.00
_cell.angle_gamma   90.00
#
_symmetry.space_group_name_H-M   'P 1'
#
loop_
_entity.id
_entity.type
_entity.pdbx_description
1 polymer ?
#
loop_
_entity_poly.entity_id
_entity_poly.type
_entity_poly.pdbx_seq_one_letter_code
_entity_poly.pdbx_strand_id
1 'polypeptide(L)'
;MKLIIAEKKDQAQRLAAPFPTKGEGWGYIEVLPCPTFPKGAYFSWAAGHLVTLKEPEDYDPTFEKWRMEHLPILPGPFQLKPAKGKEKLFAHLKKLIQNKSFNEIINACDPGREGEAIFTLIYQLSGCKKPVKRLWTSSLTKEAVFAAFQKLLPGSEKKNLFYEAYARSCADWLVGINTSRAYSILLREKGVKVEKGESFSTGRVQTPVLALIVEREREIKSFVSTPYWEVIANFSFSGMEYRGKWFTGNQDRLMDQGKAEKLAAWCSGKTADIDEISVETKETLPPYLFSLSALQTLANKLFKLSPKDVLDACQTLYDKGYQSYPRTDSNRITTEEAKELPRILENIGKLGPYTPLIPKPVPSIMNNKRYVDASKVSDHYAIIPTDTAPDLSRLSHNERLIYDLVVKSVIAAHYDSAILEHTTIITYVGDQFSFLTKGKRTIRDGWRLVMNTDDPDESEKSLDLLPSVVEGQVGHTTDCFAKEAWTSAPKRLTEGNLISMMKSAGNQLGNKELESIMRKTHGLGTEATRASIISRLKDQSYIEIKKNLVYPTVKGRTLIQAIGQSALSSAETTAKWEQTLSEIGQGRFTHTSFIDQAKKLATKLVYDAVNSVHSMDMPEAVNSAATSNGIPISRPPVSSSPRQSVSSLGQSNTTHFERDPGHQKNSMHDEDIEIKGNATEYSDASEQITSPISSSPAKTSPITEAHRRSKRNVTADQNLGSCKKCGQPVIDKGVLYGCSGWENTGCDFKISKTIKGKVIEKETILRILETGSSGLIRGFVHKSKESNKSDTVFDAILQFDQTGKLCWNYPSTDVLKLPVTLLKSSAVIPPSNQDSKSAFAELERETANLKLPAKVIRVTYGPRVTRYELVPAEGLNISHFKRLKMNLKMALKAEEITLYLPIPGTNVIGIEVPSKLPYTVHLRPLLENKEFLATRTALNFPIGMDMSGEPVYADLASMPHLLIAGATGAGKSVFINAMIISLLYSLGPDKLKFLFIDPKMVELSVYENIPHLFGPIVTDVKRAGIALKKLVVEMEKRYEILSHYGVRNIESYYDRVQSVDPSAPRLPYIILVIDELADLMMTTGADVEECIQRIAQLARAAGIHMIIATQRPSKQVLSPVIKANLPVRVAFAVANHYDSKVILDESGAEDLLGRGDMLYLPKDGAKRRLVSAYVSDVEIENIVSHLNSSGEGPSRTFAKRI
;
A
#
# COMPACT_ATOMS: atom_id res chain seq x y z
N MET A 1 -10.30 60.61 9.61
CA MET A 1 -11.26 59.49 9.50
C MET A 1 -10.50 58.21 9.22
N LYS A 2 -11.12 57.04 9.44
CA LYS A 2 -10.58 55.75 9.01
C LYS A 2 -11.28 55.28 7.73
N LEU A 3 -10.57 54.57 6.85
CA LEU A 3 -11.16 53.88 5.70
C LEU A 3 -11.03 52.37 5.90
N ILE A 4 -12.16 51.67 5.96
CA ILE A 4 -12.25 50.22 6.05
C ILE A 4 -12.52 49.68 4.64
N ILE A 5 -11.80 48.65 4.22
CA ILE A 5 -11.99 48.00 2.90
C ILE A 5 -12.28 46.52 3.10
N ALA A 6 -13.52 46.12 2.81
CA ALA A 6 -14.00 44.75 2.80
C ALA A 6 -13.82 44.09 1.42
N GLU A 7 -14.00 42.77 1.34
CA GLU A 7 -13.94 42.05 0.07
C GLU A 7 -15.20 42.30 -0.78
N LYS A 8 -16.37 42.31 -0.14
CA LYS A 8 -17.70 42.36 -0.78
C LYS A 8 -18.60 43.43 -0.16
N LYS A 9 -19.63 43.86 -0.90
CA LYS A 9 -20.60 44.87 -0.43
C LYS A 9 -21.37 44.40 0.81
N ASP A 10 -21.93 43.20 0.79
CA ASP A 10 -22.65 42.65 1.95
C ASP A 10 -21.76 42.55 3.20
N GLN A 11 -20.52 42.12 3.05
CA GLN A 11 -19.53 42.15 4.15
C GLN A 11 -19.32 43.57 4.69
N ALA A 12 -19.16 44.58 3.82
CA ALA A 12 -19.06 45.98 4.27
C ALA A 12 -20.32 46.46 5.00
N GLN A 13 -21.51 46.03 4.55
CA GLN A 13 -22.79 46.34 5.21
C GLN A 13 -22.88 45.68 6.61
N ARG A 14 -22.58 44.39 6.73
CA ARG A 14 -22.57 43.67 8.03
C ARG A 14 -21.50 44.21 8.99
N LEU A 15 -20.33 44.62 8.47
CA LEU A 15 -19.29 45.26 9.27
C LEU A 15 -19.66 46.68 9.73
N ALA A 16 -20.50 47.40 8.98
CA ALA A 16 -20.96 48.76 9.34
C ALA A 16 -22.22 48.75 10.23
N ALA A 17 -23.08 47.73 10.11
CA ALA A 17 -24.35 47.60 10.83
C ALA A 17 -24.31 47.76 12.37
N PRO A 18 -23.21 47.40 13.09
CA PRO A 18 -23.09 47.65 14.53
C PRO A 18 -23.00 49.14 14.92
N PHE A 19 -22.77 50.05 13.97
CA PHE A 19 -22.42 51.44 14.19
C PHE A 19 -23.46 52.41 13.59
N PRO A 20 -23.60 53.65 14.12
CA PRO A 20 -24.51 54.64 13.55
C PRO A 20 -24.03 55.07 12.14
N THR A 21 -24.87 54.87 11.13
CA THR A 21 -24.58 55.23 9.74
C THR A 21 -25.37 56.45 9.27
N LYS A 22 -24.81 57.19 8.32
CA LYS A 22 -25.46 58.34 7.67
C LYS A 22 -26.13 57.99 6.34
N GLY A 23 -25.79 56.82 5.78
CA GLY A 23 -26.28 56.32 4.49
C GLY A 23 -25.19 55.67 3.65
N GLU A 24 -25.59 55.11 2.51
CA GLU A 24 -24.68 54.58 1.48
C GLU A 24 -24.38 55.68 0.45
N GLY A 25 -23.10 56.00 0.25
CA GLY A 25 -22.60 56.79 -0.86
C GLY A 25 -22.15 55.89 -2.02
N TRP A 26 -21.76 56.48 -3.17
CA TRP A 26 -21.31 55.66 -4.29
C TRP A 26 -20.01 54.91 -3.95
N GLY A 27 -20.11 53.61 -3.66
CA GLY A 27 -18.98 52.73 -3.33
C GLY A 27 -18.56 52.68 -1.86
N TYR A 28 -19.31 53.30 -0.93
CA TYR A 28 -18.99 53.27 0.49
C TYR A 28 -20.21 53.52 1.40
N ILE A 29 -20.09 53.19 2.69
CA ILE A 29 -21.05 53.51 3.75
C ILE A 29 -20.38 54.49 4.73
N GLU A 30 -21.03 55.61 5.05
CA GLU A 30 -20.53 56.59 6.02
C GLU A 30 -21.01 56.25 7.44
N VAL A 31 -20.06 55.96 8.34
CA VAL A 31 -20.28 55.79 9.79
C VAL A 31 -20.00 57.09 10.51
N LEU A 32 -20.98 57.55 11.29
CA LEU A 32 -20.94 58.76 12.09
C LEU A 32 -19.96 58.62 13.28
N PRO A 33 -19.51 59.74 13.88
CA PRO A 33 -18.69 59.71 15.09
C PRO A 33 -19.32 58.87 16.20
N CYS A 34 -18.57 57.88 16.70
CA CYS A 34 -18.98 56.97 17.76
C CYS A 34 -17.76 56.53 18.61
N PRO A 35 -17.92 55.84 19.75
CA PRO A 35 -16.80 55.45 20.61
C PRO A 35 -15.68 54.67 19.89
N THR A 36 -16.04 53.80 18.94
CA THR A 36 -15.07 53.03 18.12
C THR A 36 -14.43 53.88 17.01
N PHE A 37 -15.14 54.89 16.49
CA PHE A 37 -14.69 55.77 15.43
C PHE A 37 -14.92 57.26 15.80
N PRO A 38 -14.10 57.86 16.70
CA PRO A 38 -14.37 59.20 17.25
C PRO A 38 -14.38 60.35 16.23
N LYS A 39 -13.85 60.12 15.01
CA LYS A 39 -13.86 61.09 13.90
C LYS A 39 -14.74 60.64 12.73
N GLY A 40 -15.57 59.61 12.89
CA GLY A 40 -16.26 58.91 11.81
C GLY A 40 -15.33 58.00 10.98
N ALA A 41 -15.95 57.14 10.16
CA ALA A 41 -15.25 56.19 9.31
C ALA A 41 -16.04 55.86 8.03
N TYR A 42 -15.35 55.46 6.96
CA TYR A 42 -15.96 55.03 5.70
C TYR A 42 -15.71 53.53 5.50
N PHE A 43 -16.75 52.77 5.15
CA PHE A 43 -16.67 51.34 4.84
C PHE A 43 -16.88 51.13 3.35
N SER A 44 -15.85 50.71 2.62
CA SER A 44 -15.87 50.45 1.18
C SER A 44 -15.54 48.99 0.88
N TRP A 45 -15.60 48.56 -0.38
CA TRP A 45 -15.41 47.16 -0.77
C TRP A 45 -14.71 46.99 -2.12
N ALA A 46 -14.05 45.84 -2.31
CA ALA A 46 -13.37 45.49 -3.55
C ALA A 46 -14.31 44.89 -4.62
N ALA A 47 -15.33 44.12 -4.23
CA ALA A 47 -16.05 43.19 -5.11
C ALA A 47 -15.11 42.11 -5.71
N GLY A 48 -14.38 41.43 -4.81
CA GLY A 48 -13.37 40.43 -5.13
C GLY A 48 -12.11 41.04 -5.76
N HIS A 49 -11.37 40.24 -6.54
CA HIS A 49 -10.15 40.71 -7.24
C HIS A 49 -10.44 41.90 -8.17
N LEU A 50 -9.98 43.10 -7.78
CA LEU A 50 -10.02 44.35 -8.58
C LEU A 50 -8.77 44.55 -9.45
N VAL A 51 -7.69 43.88 -9.08
CA VAL A 51 -6.35 44.05 -9.64
C VAL A 51 -5.84 42.67 -10.02
N THR A 52 -5.20 42.58 -11.17
CA THR A 52 -4.61 41.37 -11.71
C THR A 52 -3.15 41.63 -12.12
N LEU A 53 -2.40 40.56 -12.34
CA LEU A 53 -1.13 40.65 -13.05
C LEU A 53 -1.38 41.17 -14.47
N LYS A 54 -0.42 41.91 -15.02
CA LYS A 54 -0.36 42.23 -16.44
C LYS A 54 -0.29 40.94 -17.29
N GLU A 55 -0.97 40.95 -18.41
CA GLU A 55 -0.87 39.95 -19.49
C GLU A 55 0.41 40.20 -20.31
N PRO A 56 0.90 39.22 -21.09
CA PRO A 56 2.12 39.35 -21.87
C PRO A 56 2.17 40.62 -22.75
N GLU A 57 1.09 40.90 -23.46
CA GLU A 57 0.94 42.05 -24.35
C GLU A 57 1.01 43.42 -23.63
N ASP A 58 0.82 43.48 -22.30
CA ASP A 58 1.03 44.71 -21.53
C ASP A 58 2.51 44.94 -21.12
N TYR A 59 3.38 43.94 -21.31
CA TYR A 59 4.84 44.06 -21.14
C TYR A 59 5.52 44.34 -22.50
N ASP A 60 5.12 43.61 -23.54
CA ASP A 60 5.57 43.82 -24.91
C ASP A 60 4.40 43.53 -25.89
N PRO A 61 3.92 44.51 -26.67
CA PRO A 61 2.82 44.32 -27.62
C PRO A 61 3.07 43.21 -28.65
N THR A 62 4.32 42.86 -28.96
CA THR A 62 4.64 41.74 -29.87
C THR A 62 4.17 40.39 -29.35
N PHE A 63 3.98 40.25 -28.02
CA PHE A 63 3.45 39.04 -27.40
C PHE A 63 1.95 38.84 -27.59
N GLU A 64 1.20 39.78 -28.19
CA GLU A 64 -0.20 39.56 -28.57
C GLU A 64 -0.30 38.41 -29.61
N LYS A 65 0.65 38.35 -30.56
CA LYS A 65 0.76 37.26 -31.54
C LYS A 65 1.62 36.15 -30.98
N TRP A 66 1.04 34.95 -30.86
CA TRP A 66 1.70 33.79 -30.26
C TRP A 66 2.72 33.19 -31.25
N ARG A 67 3.99 33.11 -30.85
CA ARG A 67 5.12 32.54 -31.60
C ARG A 67 6.00 31.72 -30.66
N MET A 68 6.60 30.63 -31.15
CA MET A 68 7.51 29.81 -30.34
C MET A 68 8.79 30.59 -29.95
N GLU A 69 9.28 31.44 -30.85
CA GLU A 69 10.45 32.32 -30.63
C GLU A 69 10.33 33.22 -29.39
N HIS A 70 9.10 33.55 -28.97
CA HIS A 70 8.84 34.40 -27.81
C HIS A 70 8.76 33.64 -26.49
N LEU A 71 8.83 32.29 -26.50
CA LEU A 71 8.63 31.45 -25.31
C LEU A 71 9.96 30.91 -24.76
N PRO A 72 10.15 30.89 -23.42
CA PRO A 72 9.23 31.33 -22.39
C PRO A 72 9.24 32.87 -22.18
N ILE A 73 8.06 33.45 -22.03
CA ILE A 73 7.83 34.82 -21.57
C ILE A 73 8.11 34.87 -20.07
N LEU A 74 9.21 35.49 -19.68
CA LEU A 74 9.69 35.61 -18.30
C LEU A 74 9.82 37.09 -17.91
N PRO A 75 8.76 37.75 -17.40
CA PRO A 75 8.87 39.13 -16.95
C PRO A 75 9.87 39.26 -15.79
N GLY A 76 10.49 40.44 -15.67
CA GLY A 76 11.40 40.78 -14.56
C GLY A 76 10.64 40.87 -13.24
N PRO A 77 10.25 42.08 -12.78
CA PRO A 77 9.21 42.25 -11.77
C PRO A 77 7.83 42.12 -12.41
N PHE A 78 6.94 41.35 -11.77
CA PHE A 78 5.52 41.31 -12.15
C PHE A 78 4.87 42.67 -11.89
N GLN A 79 4.13 43.15 -12.89
CA GLN A 79 3.40 44.41 -12.86
C GLN A 79 1.90 44.16 -12.73
N LEU A 80 1.18 45.14 -12.19
CA LEU A 80 -0.25 45.04 -11.89
C LEU A 80 -1.07 45.95 -12.82
N LYS A 81 -2.27 45.51 -13.17
CA LYS A 81 -3.30 46.33 -13.85
C LYS A 81 -4.68 46.13 -13.21
N PRO A 82 -5.62 47.09 -13.33
CA PRO A 82 -7.00 46.86 -12.96
C PRO A 82 -7.59 45.68 -13.77
N ALA A 83 -8.43 44.86 -13.13
CA ALA A 83 -9.12 43.78 -13.79
C ALA A 83 -10.15 44.32 -14.80
N LYS A 84 -10.26 43.66 -15.97
CA LYS A 84 -11.11 44.08 -17.08
C LYS A 84 -12.57 44.26 -16.63
N GLY A 85 -13.15 45.43 -16.91
CA GLY A 85 -14.52 45.80 -16.52
C GLY A 85 -14.67 46.32 -15.08
N LYS A 86 -13.61 46.34 -14.27
CA LYS A 86 -13.60 46.85 -12.89
C LYS A 86 -12.84 48.17 -12.71
N GLU A 87 -12.41 48.80 -13.81
CA GLU A 87 -11.56 49.99 -13.84
C GLU A 87 -12.21 51.17 -13.11
N LYS A 88 -13.54 51.38 -13.30
CA LYS A 88 -14.30 52.44 -12.62
C LYS A 88 -14.32 52.27 -11.10
N LEU A 89 -14.51 51.04 -10.62
CA LEU A 89 -14.54 50.73 -9.18
C LEU A 89 -13.14 50.86 -8.56
N PHE A 90 -12.10 50.38 -9.25
CA PHE A 90 -10.72 50.60 -8.82
C PHE A 90 -10.35 52.09 -8.78
N ALA A 91 -10.71 52.87 -9.80
CA ALA A 91 -10.46 54.31 -9.83
C ALA A 91 -11.16 55.07 -8.69
N HIS A 92 -12.36 54.64 -8.29
CA HIS A 92 -13.04 55.15 -7.11
C HIS A 92 -12.30 54.81 -5.82
N LEU A 93 -11.99 53.53 -5.61
CA LEU A 93 -11.33 53.05 -4.39
C LEU A 93 -9.93 53.67 -4.24
N LYS A 94 -9.21 53.87 -5.35
CA LYS A 94 -7.95 54.63 -5.38
C LYS A 94 -8.13 56.08 -4.91
N LYS A 95 -9.18 56.79 -5.36
CA LYS A 95 -9.49 58.15 -4.87
C LYS A 95 -9.77 58.16 -3.37
N LEU A 96 -10.55 57.19 -2.85
CA LEU A 96 -10.80 57.07 -1.40
C LEU A 96 -9.51 56.81 -0.62
N ILE A 97 -8.70 55.82 -1.03
CA ILE A 97 -7.44 55.46 -0.37
C ILE A 97 -6.47 56.66 -0.33
N GLN A 98 -6.38 57.43 -1.43
CA GLN A 98 -5.49 58.60 -1.53
C GLN A 98 -6.01 59.84 -0.78
N ASN A 99 -7.31 59.98 -0.52
CA ASN A 99 -7.92 61.16 0.10
C ASN A 99 -7.27 61.50 1.47
N LYS A 100 -6.76 62.73 1.63
CA LYS A 100 -6.01 63.19 2.82
C LYS A 100 -6.81 63.12 4.13
N SER A 101 -8.14 63.12 4.08
CA SER A 101 -9.00 63.02 5.27
C SER A 101 -8.94 61.66 5.98
N PHE A 102 -8.42 60.62 5.30
CA PHE A 102 -8.13 59.31 5.90
C PHE A 102 -6.66 59.20 6.30
N ASN A 103 -6.39 58.99 7.59
CA ASN A 103 -5.04 58.85 8.14
C ASN A 103 -4.64 57.41 8.44
N GLU A 104 -5.59 56.48 8.53
CA GLU A 104 -5.39 55.04 8.76
C GLU A 104 -6.32 54.25 7.83
N ILE A 105 -5.79 53.21 7.19
CA ILE A 105 -6.54 52.27 6.34
C ILE A 105 -6.66 50.93 7.08
N ILE A 106 -7.82 50.28 7.02
CA ILE A 106 -8.07 48.97 7.63
C ILE A 106 -8.41 47.96 6.53
N ASN A 107 -7.59 46.91 6.40
CA ASN A 107 -7.95 45.72 5.65
C ASN A 107 -9.00 44.93 6.46
N ALA A 108 -10.17 44.73 5.88
CA ALA A 108 -11.29 43.97 6.42
C ALA A 108 -11.87 42.96 5.40
N CYS A 109 -11.05 42.50 4.44
CA CYS A 109 -11.38 41.38 3.56
C CYS A 109 -11.40 40.05 4.34
N ASP A 110 -11.80 38.94 3.73
CA ASP A 110 -11.90 37.63 4.42
C ASP A 110 -10.58 37.23 5.12
N PRO A 111 -10.60 36.57 6.30
CA PRO A 111 -9.43 36.29 7.14
C PRO A 111 -8.59 35.12 6.58
N GLY A 112 -8.07 35.27 5.36
CA GLY A 112 -7.25 34.26 4.69
C GLY A 112 -6.38 34.88 3.59
N ARG A 113 -5.59 34.03 2.91
CA ARG A 113 -4.60 34.47 1.90
C ARG A 113 -5.19 35.25 0.72
N GLU A 114 -6.40 34.91 0.29
CA GLU A 114 -7.08 35.61 -0.81
C GLU A 114 -7.51 37.02 -0.38
N GLY A 115 -8.05 37.19 0.84
CA GLY A 115 -8.41 38.51 1.37
C GLY A 115 -7.18 39.42 1.56
N GLU A 116 -6.04 38.87 1.98
CA GLU A 116 -4.77 39.61 2.00
C GLU A 116 -4.30 40.00 0.58
N ALA A 117 -4.46 39.11 -0.40
CA ALA A 117 -4.12 39.38 -1.80
C ALA A 117 -4.97 40.52 -2.38
N ILE A 118 -6.29 40.43 -2.27
CA ILE A 118 -7.24 41.41 -2.80
C ILE A 118 -6.92 42.81 -2.27
N PHE A 119 -6.83 42.98 -0.95
CA PHE A 119 -6.51 44.26 -0.35
C PHE A 119 -5.12 44.76 -0.76
N THR A 120 -4.09 43.91 -0.67
CA THR A 120 -2.71 44.35 -0.84
C THR A 120 -2.41 44.74 -2.29
N LEU A 121 -2.97 44.04 -3.28
CA LEU A 121 -2.82 44.38 -4.70
C LEU A 121 -3.49 45.71 -5.04
N ILE A 122 -4.70 45.96 -4.51
CA ILE A 122 -5.38 47.26 -4.62
C ILE A 122 -4.52 48.37 -3.98
N TYR A 123 -4.04 48.13 -2.77
CA TYR A 123 -3.26 49.09 -2.00
C TYR A 123 -1.94 49.44 -2.72
N GLN A 124 -1.22 48.44 -3.24
CA GLN A 124 0.01 48.65 -4.03
C GLN A 124 -0.26 49.45 -5.31
N LEU A 125 -1.25 49.06 -6.14
CA LEU A 125 -1.57 49.77 -7.38
C LEU A 125 -2.16 51.18 -7.15
N SER A 126 -2.69 51.45 -5.95
CA SER A 126 -3.10 52.79 -5.54
C SER A 126 -1.93 53.75 -5.31
N GLY A 127 -0.71 53.24 -5.08
CA GLY A 127 0.48 54.03 -4.75
C GLY A 127 0.47 54.67 -3.35
N CYS A 128 -0.37 54.17 -2.45
CA CYS A 128 -0.53 54.73 -1.10
C CYS A 128 0.59 54.29 -0.15
N LYS A 129 0.91 55.14 0.84
CA LYS A 129 1.92 54.90 1.89
C LYS A 129 1.41 55.13 3.33
N LYS A 130 0.09 55.16 3.52
CA LYS A 130 -0.55 55.36 4.83
C LYS A 130 -0.37 54.12 5.73
N PRO A 131 -0.45 54.26 7.06
CA PRO A 131 -0.46 53.09 7.95
C PRO A 131 -1.69 52.21 7.68
N VAL A 132 -1.44 50.89 7.63
CA VAL A 132 -2.46 49.86 7.45
C VAL A 132 -2.59 49.03 8.72
N LYS A 133 -3.84 48.79 9.14
CA LYS A 133 -4.20 47.78 10.15
C LYS A 133 -5.04 46.67 9.52
N ARG A 134 -5.15 45.55 10.23
CA ARG A 134 -5.88 44.36 9.81
C ARG A 134 -6.96 43.99 10.83
N LEU A 135 -8.21 43.98 10.38
CA LEU A 135 -9.34 43.40 11.09
C LEU A 135 -9.36 41.89 10.80
N TRP A 136 -9.18 41.04 11.81
CA TRP A 136 -9.14 39.58 11.61
C TRP A 136 -10.32 38.91 12.32
N THR A 137 -11.40 38.62 11.58
CA THR A 137 -12.59 37.91 12.07
C THR A 137 -13.20 37.04 10.99
N SER A 138 -13.60 35.82 11.34
CA SER A 138 -14.40 34.91 10.50
C SER A 138 -15.91 35.02 10.76
N SER A 139 -16.31 35.67 11.86
CA SER A 139 -17.70 35.96 12.19
C SER A 139 -18.04 37.42 11.89
N LEU A 140 -19.26 37.63 11.39
CA LEU A 140 -19.86 38.94 11.10
C LEU A 140 -21.03 39.26 12.06
N THR A 141 -21.14 38.57 13.20
CA THR A 141 -22.08 38.94 14.27
C THR A 141 -21.67 40.26 14.92
N LYS A 142 -22.64 40.99 15.48
CA LYS A 142 -22.43 42.34 16.03
C LYS A 142 -21.32 42.36 17.10
N GLU A 143 -21.33 41.36 17.98
CA GLU A 143 -20.41 41.19 19.09
C GLU A 143 -19.00 40.86 18.61
N ALA A 144 -18.88 39.94 17.62
CA ALA A 144 -17.60 39.58 17.02
C ALA A 144 -16.96 40.76 16.28
N VAL A 145 -17.77 41.54 15.53
CA VAL A 145 -17.30 42.73 14.83
C VAL A 145 -16.80 43.80 15.80
N PHE A 146 -17.54 44.07 16.89
CA PHE A 146 -17.07 44.99 17.95
C PHE A 146 -15.75 44.53 18.58
N ALA A 147 -15.63 43.25 18.96
CA ALA A 147 -14.42 42.70 19.54
C ALA A 147 -13.22 42.75 18.58
N ALA A 148 -13.44 42.48 17.29
CA ALA A 148 -12.41 42.54 16.27
C ALA A 148 -11.89 43.97 16.04
N PHE A 149 -12.77 44.99 16.03
CA PHE A 149 -12.36 46.39 15.92
C PHE A 149 -11.60 46.92 17.15
N GLN A 150 -11.77 46.31 18.32
CA GLN A 150 -10.93 46.59 19.50
C GLN A 150 -9.54 45.92 19.39
N LYS A 151 -9.42 44.79 18.69
CA LYS A 151 -8.20 43.98 18.56
C LYS A 151 -7.60 44.03 17.14
N LEU A 152 -7.52 45.23 16.56
CA LEU A 152 -6.91 45.43 15.24
C LEU A 152 -5.42 45.08 15.25
N LEU A 153 -5.02 44.19 14.35
CA LEU A 153 -3.63 43.77 14.16
C LEU A 153 -2.85 44.79 13.31
N PRO A 154 -1.51 44.88 13.43
CA PRO A 154 -0.67 45.58 12.47
C PRO A 154 -0.81 44.97 11.07
N GLY A 155 -0.90 45.79 10.01
CA GLY A 155 -1.02 45.28 8.63
C GLY A 155 0.19 44.46 8.14
N SER A 156 1.33 44.52 8.85
CA SER A 156 2.50 43.68 8.60
C SER A 156 2.36 42.24 9.10
N GLU A 157 1.48 41.97 10.07
CA GLU A 157 1.44 40.68 10.77
C GLU A 157 1.03 39.51 9.88
N LYS A 158 0.14 39.75 8.90
CA LYS A 158 -0.38 38.74 7.97
C LYS A 158 0.26 38.82 6.57
N LYS A 159 1.33 39.61 6.41
CA LYS A 159 1.99 39.89 5.12
C LYS A 159 2.52 38.64 4.41
N ASN A 160 2.86 37.59 5.15
CA ASN A 160 3.30 36.31 4.58
C ASN A 160 2.19 35.58 3.80
N LEU A 161 0.92 35.73 4.21
CA LEU A 161 -0.23 35.17 3.48
C LEU A 161 -0.47 35.92 2.15
N PHE A 162 -0.23 37.23 2.10
CA PHE A 162 -0.17 37.96 0.82
C PHE A 162 0.93 37.37 -0.08
N TYR A 163 2.14 37.16 0.46
CA TYR A 163 3.25 36.62 -0.33
C TYR A 163 2.98 35.20 -0.84
N GLU A 164 2.27 34.35 -0.07
CA GLU A 164 1.81 33.05 -0.56
C GLU A 164 0.88 33.20 -1.78
N ALA A 165 -0.19 34.00 -1.65
CA ALA A 165 -1.18 34.15 -2.71
C ALA A 165 -0.59 34.82 -3.97
N TYR A 166 0.31 35.79 -3.78
CA TYR A 166 1.06 36.44 -4.85
C TYR A 166 2.03 35.47 -5.55
N ALA A 167 2.77 34.65 -4.79
CA ALA A 167 3.66 33.63 -5.33
C ALA A 167 2.89 32.59 -6.17
N ARG A 168 1.74 32.12 -5.67
CA ARG A 168 0.84 31.22 -6.40
C ARG A 168 0.39 31.86 -7.72
N SER A 169 -0.10 33.10 -7.66
CA SER A 169 -0.57 33.84 -8.84
C SER A 169 0.52 34.01 -9.91
N CYS A 170 1.74 34.38 -9.51
CA CYS A 170 2.87 34.53 -10.42
C CYS A 170 3.30 33.19 -11.03
N ALA A 171 3.34 32.12 -10.24
CA ALA A 171 3.78 30.81 -10.70
C ALA A 171 2.75 30.11 -11.61
N ASP A 172 1.46 30.24 -11.30
CA ASP A 172 0.37 29.75 -12.15
C ASP A 172 0.29 30.56 -13.46
N TRP A 173 0.61 31.87 -13.46
CA TRP A 173 0.79 32.67 -14.69
C TRP A 173 1.99 32.17 -15.52
N LEU A 174 3.16 32.00 -14.91
CA LEU A 174 4.39 31.56 -15.59
C LEU A 174 4.23 30.21 -16.27
N VAL A 175 3.70 29.22 -15.57
CA VAL A 175 3.49 27.88 -16.14
C VAL A 175 2.30 27.88 -17.10
N GLY A 176 1.17 28.47 -16.69
CA GLY A 176 -0.07 28.46 -17.47
C GLY A 176 0.07 29.14 -18.83
N ILE A 177 0.53 30.40 -18.87
CA ILE A 177 0.67 31.17 -20.12
C ILE A 177 1.67 30.49 -21.06
N ASN A 178 2.87 30.18 -20.58
CA ASN A 178 3.93 29.65 -21.44
C ASN A 178 3.59 28.27 -22.01
N THR A 179 3.12 27.34 -21.17
CA THR A 179 2.79 25.99 -21.67
C THR A 179 1.51 25.98 -22.51
N SER A 180 0.50 26.81 -22.21
CA SER A 180 -0.71 26.92 -23.05
C SER A 180 -0.36 27.43 -24.44
N ARG A 181 0.50 28.45 -24.53
CA ARG A 181 0.96 29.00 -25.81
C ARG A 181 1.80 27.96 -26.56
N ALA A 182 2.76 27.31 -25.90
CA ALA A 182 3.62 26.30 -26.53
C ALA A 182 2.82 25.13 -27.13
N TYR A 183 2.00 24.43 -26.34
CA TYR A 183 1.20 23.31 -26.85
C TYR A 183 0.17 23.76 -27.91
N SER A 184 -0.39 24.98 -27.80
CA SER A 184 -1.30 25.51 -28.81
C SER A 184 -0.64 25.78 -30.16
N ILE A 185 0.63 26.21 -30.18
CA ILE A 185 1.38 26.44 -31.42
C ILE A 185 1.81 25.10 -32.00
N LEU A 186 2.56 24.31 -31.21
CA LEU A 186 3.18 23.05 -31.66
C LEU A 186 2.15 22.02 -32.18
N LEU A 187 0.99 21.90 -31.53
CA LEU A 187 -0.06 20.97 -32.01
C LEU A 187 -0.73 21.46 -33.30
N ARG A 188 -0.86 22.78 -33.51
CA ARG A 188 -1.37 23.33 -34.77
C ARG A 188 -0.36 23.18 -35.90
N GLU A 189 0.93 23.41 -35.63
CA GLU A 189 2.03 23.16 -36.59
C GLU A 189 2.09 21.69 -36.98
N LYS A 190 1.86 20.78 -36.04
CA LYS A 190 1.72 19.33 -36.28
C LYS A 190 0.38 18.93 -36.93
N GLY A 191 -0.46 19.87 -37.35
CA GLY A 191 -1.68 19.61 -38.13
C GLY A 191 -2.92 19.20 -37.32
N VAL A 192 -2.89 19.30 -35.98
CA VAL A 192 -4.07 19.03 -35.15
C VAL A 192 -5.11 20.12 -35.37
N LYS A 193 -6.23 19.75 -36.01
CA LYS A 193 -7.37 20.65 -36.22
C LYS A 193 -8.07 20.94 -34.89
N VAL A 194 -8.28 22.22 -34.60
CA VAL A 194 -9.03 22.73 -33.45
C VAL A 194 -10.04 23.76 -33.99
N GLU A 195 -11.17 23.96 -33.30
CA GLU A 195 -12.17 24.93 -33.76
C GLU A 195 -11.63 26.36 -33.77
N LYS A 196 -12.20 27.21 -34.63
CA LYS A 196 -11.69 28.57 -34.88
C LYS A 196 -11.83 29.45 -33.64
N GLY A 197 -10.71 29.67 -32.95
CA GLY A 197 -10.64 30.45 -31.70
C GLY A 197 -10.30 29.59 -30.47
N GLU A 198 -10.37 28.26 -30.56
CA GLU A 198 -9.97 27.39 -29.47
C GLU A 198 -8.44 27.26 -29.33
N SER A 199 -7.97 27.20 -28.09
CA SER A 199 -6.56 26.94 -27.73
C SER A 199 -6.44 25.69 -26.85
N PHE A 200 -5.23 25.15 -26.76
CA PHE A 200 -4.86 24.12 -25.79
C PHE A 200 -4.40 24.81 -24.49
N SER A 201 -5.34 25.26 -23.66
CA SER A 201 -4.99 25.75 -22.32
C SER A 201 -4.54 24.63 -21.37
N THR A 202 -3.45 24.87 -20.67
CA THR A 202 -2.84 23.97 -19.69
C THR A 202 -2.82 24.63 -18.31
N GLY A 203 -2.50 23.89 -17.26
CA GLY A 203 -2.32 24.47 -15.94
C GLY A 203 -2.18 23.43 -14.85
N ARG A 204 -1.44 23.80 -13.81
CA ARG A 204 -0.99 22.92 -12.72
C ARG A 204 -2.08 22.05 -12.09
N VAL A 205 -3.33 22.53 -11.97
CA VAL A 205 -4.42 21.71 -11.43
C VAL A 205 -5.31 21.11 -12.52
N GLN A 206 -5.61 21.85 -13.60
CA GLN A 206 -6.49 21.33 -14.66
C GLN A 206 -5.85 20.19 -15.46
N THR A 207 -4.54 20.24 -15.71
CA THR A 207 -3.84 19.24 -16.52
C THR A 207 -3.69 17.88 -15.82
N PRO A 208 -3.28 17.78 -14.53
CA PRO A 208 -3.28 16.49 -13.82
C PRO A 208 -4.67 15.89 -13.65
N VAL A 209 -5.71 16.71 -13.45
CA VAL A 209 -7.09 16.21 -13.39
C VAL A 209 -7.53 15.63 -14.74
N LEU A 210 -7.21 16.29 -15.85
CA LEU A 210 -7.45 15.74 -17.18
C LEU A 210 -6.63 14.46 -17.43
N ALA A 211 -5.38 14.40 -16.97
CA ALA A 211 -4.54 13.21 -17.08
C ALA A 211 -5.16 12.00 -16.38
N LEU A 212 -5.67 12.17 -15.15
CA LEU A 212 -6.36 11.11 -14.39
C LEU A 212 -7.66 10.64 -15.08
N ILE A 213 -8.41 11.54 -15.72
CA ILE A 213 -9.60 11.18 -16.51
C ILE A 213 -9.20 10.40 -17.77
N VAL A 214 -8.14 10.80 -18.47
CA VAL A 214 -7.62 10.10 -19.65
C VAL A 214 -7.08 8.72 -19.27
N GLU A 215 -6.40 8.58 -18.14
CA GLU A 215 -5.87 7.29 -17.68
C GLU A 215 -6.99 6.30 -17.34
N ARG A 216 -8.04 6.74 -16.62
CA ARG A 216 -9.24 5.90 -16.39
C ARG A 216 -9.90 5.46 -17.71
N GLU A 217 -9.92 6.32 -18.73
CA GLU A 217 -10.44 5.93 -20.04
C GLU A 217 -9.52 4.95 -20.79
N ARG A 218 -8.19 5.01 -20.58
CA ARG A 218 -7.24 3.98 -21.06
C ARG A 218 -7.48 2.65 -20.35
N GLU A 219 -7.54 2.63 -19.02
CA GLU A 219 -7.85 1.45 -18.19
C GLU A 219 -9.13 0.74 -18.69
N ILE A 220 -10.19 1.51 -18.97
CA ILE A 220 -11.47 0.98 -19.46
C ILE A 220 -11.35 0.38 -20.88
N LYS A 221 -10.51 0.97 -21.74
CA LYS A 221 -10.32 0.52 -23.13
C LYS A 221 -9.36 -0.64 -23.30
N SER A 222 -8.32 -0.72 -22.46
CA SER A 222 -7.37 -1.83 -22.45
C SER A 222 -7.86 -3.04 -21.67
N PHE A 223 -8.95 -2.89 -20.92
CA PHE A 223 -9.55 -3.98 -20.16
C PHE A 223 -10.18 -5.03 -21.07
N VAL A 224 -9.61 -6.23 -21.08
CA VAL A 224 -10.19 -7.41 -21.72
C VAL A 224 -11.02 -8.17 -20.69
N SER A 225 -12.33 -8.28 -20.95
CA SER A 225 -13.23 -9.05 -20.10
C SER A 225 -12.96 -10.55 -20.25
N THR A 226 -12.91 -11.25 -19.12
CA THR A 226 -12.65 -12.69 -19.03
C THR A 226 -13.79 -13.38 -18.27
N PRO A 227 -14.24 -14.56 -18.73
CA PRO A 227 -15.27 -15.31 -18.03
C PRO A 227 -14.71 -15.93 -16.75
N TYR A 228 -15.58 -16.09 -15.76
CA TYR A 228 -15.36 -16.85 -14.55
C TYR A 228 -16.68 -17.45 -14.08
N TRP A 229 -16.62 -18.53 -13.31
CA TRP A 229 -17.81 -19.23 -12.82
C TRP A 229 -17.89 -19.15 -11.29
N GLU A 230 -19.07 -18.79 -10.79
CA GLU A 230 -19.45 -18.84 -9.40
C GLU A 230 -20.34 -20.07 -9.19
N VAL A 231 -19.94 -21.02 -8.33
CA VAL A 231 -20.83 -22.16 -8.02
C VAL A 231 -21.77 -21.74 -6.90
N ILE A 232 -23.06 -21.92 -7.13
CA ILE A 232 -24.15 -21.48 -6.26
C ILE A 232 -24.94 -22.72 -5.84
N ALA A 233 -25.22 -22.85 -4.54
CA ALA A 233 -26.06 -23.91 -3.99
C ALA A 233 -27.29 -23.30 -3.32
N ASN A 234 -28.46 -23.87 -3.59
CA ASN A 234 -29.68 -23.64 -2.83
C ASN A 234 -29.77 -24.74 -1.76
N PHE A 235 -30.01 -24.35 -0.51
CA PHE A 235 -30.07 -25.25 0.64
C PHE A 235 -31.46 -25.30 1.22
N SER A 236 -31.87 -26.46 1.73
CA SER A 236 -33.08 -26.65 2.52
C SER A 236 -32.77 -27.33 3.85
N PHE A 237 -33.06 -26.62 4.94
CA PHE A 237 -32.87 -27.05 6.32
C PHE A 237 -34.20 -26.99 7.06
N SER A 238 -34.82 -28.16 7.30
CA SER A 238 -36.14 -28.27 7.97
C SER A 238 -37.25 -27.42 7.33
N GLY A 239 -37.22 -27.24 6.00
CA GLY A 239 -38.19 -26.42 5.26
C GLY A 239 -37.82 -24.93 5.17
N MET A 240 -36.70 -24.51 5.74
CA MET A 240 -36.13 -23.17 5.55
C MET A 240 -35.14 -23.18 4.40
N GLU A 241 -35.28 -22.26 3.45
CA GLU A 241 -34.44 -22.18 2.26
C GLU A 241 -33.55 -20.94 2.24
N TYR A 242 -32.30 -21.10 1.79
CA TYR A 242 -31.37 -20.00 1.51
C TYR A 242 -30.33 -20.42 0.47
N ARG A 243 -29.51 -19.47 0.02
CA ARG A 243 -28.53 -19.66 -1.07
C ARG A 243 -27.12 -19.29 -0.64
N GLY A 244 -26.19 -20.22 -0.79
CA GLY A 244 -24.76 -19.99 -0.56
C GLY A 244 -23.93 -19.96 -1.85
N LYS A 245 -22.80 -19.26 -1.80
CA LYS A 245 -21.79 -19.22 -2.87
C LYS A 245 -20.55 -20.02 -2.46
N TRP A 246 -20.08 -20.92 -3.32
CA TRP A 246 -18.89 -21.73 -3.07
C TRP A 246 -17.64 -20.88 -2.83
N PHE A 247 -16.77 -21.33 -1.91
CA PHE A 247 -15.44 -20.76 -1.70
C PHE A 247 -14.43 -21.80 -1.21
N THR A 248 -13.14 -21.51 -1.39
CA THR A 248 -12.03 -22.23 -0.76
C THR A 248 -10.89 -21.27 -0.43
N GLY A 249 -10.53 -21.14 0.85
CA GLY A 249 -9.58 -20.12 1.30
C GLY A 249 -9.99 -18.70 0.87
N ASN A 250 -9.15 -18.04 0.06
CA ASN A 250 -9.42 -16.72 -0.51
C ASN A 250 -10.04 -16.75 -1.93
N GLN A 251 -10.37 -17.93 -2.47
CA GLN A 251 -10.91 -18.10 -3.81
C GLN A 251 -12.42 -18.37 -3.77
N ASP A 252 -13.20 -17.52 -4.44
CA ASP A 252 -14.67 -17.59 -4.53
C ASP A 252 -15.16 -17.71 -5.98
N ARG A 253 -14.26 -18.04 -6.92
CA ARG A 253 -14.55 -18.14 -8.36
C ARG A 253 -13.60 -19.11 -9.06
N LEU A 254 -14.08 -19.77 -10.10
CA LEU A 254 -13.33 -20.68 -10.94
C LEU A 254 -13.14 -20.05 -12.33
N MET A 255 -11.96 -20.23 -12.94
CA MET A 255 -11.70 -19.77 -14.32
C MET A 255 -11.95 -20.88 -15.37
N ASP A 256 -12.51 -22.00 -14.95
CA ASP A 256 -12.65 -23.23 -15.73
C ASP A 256 -14.09 -23.74 -15.58
N GLN A 257 -14.84 -23.71 -16.68
CA GLN A 257 -16.24 -24.12 -16.75
C GLN A 257 -16.43 -25.57 -16.32
N GLY A 258 -15.63 -26.49 -16.88
CA GLY A 258 -15.76 -27.92 -16.63
C GLY A 258 -15.49 -28.29 -15.17
N LYS A 259 -14.62 -27.56 -14.47
CA LYS A 259 -14.44 -27.71 -13.02
C LYS A 259 -15.64 -27.17 -12.23
N ALA A 260 -16.20 -26.03 -12.63
CA ALA A 260 -17.36 -25.44 -11.96
C ALA A 260 -18.62 -26.31 -12.11
N GLU A 261 -18.88 -26.82 -13.32
CA GLU A 261 -19.99 -27.74 -13.61
C GLU A 261 -19.85 -29.07 -12.88
N LYS A 262 -18.64 -29.65 -12.83
CA LYS A 262 -18.38 -30.87 -12.05
C LYS A 262 -18.61 -30.67 -10.55
N LEU A 263 -18.22 -29.52 -10.00
CA LEU A 263 -18.46 -29.18 -8.59
C LEU A 263 -19.96 -29.02 -8.33
N ALA A 264 -20.66 -28.28 -9.18
CA ALA A 264 -22.10 -28.07 -9.07
C ALA A 264 -22.91 -29.38 -9.16
N ALA A 265 -22.64 -30.20 -10.18
CA ALA A 265 -23.29 -31.49 -10.38
C ALA A 265 -23.00 -32.48 -9.24
N TRP A 266 -21.82 -32.40 -8.62
CA TRP A 266 -21.49 -33.23 -7.46
C TRP A 266 -22.23 -32.79 -6.20
N CYS A 267 -22.40 -31.47 -5.97
CA CYS A 267 -23.06 -30.91 -4.79
C CYS A 267 -24.59 -31.04 -4.83
N SER A 268 -25.21 -31.07 -6.02
CA SER A 268 -26.67 -31.14 -6.14
C SER A 268 -27.25 -32.42 -5.51
N GLY A 269 -28.32 -32.28 -4.72
CA GLY A 269 -28.96 -33.39 -4.00
C GLY A 269 -28.17 -33.97 -2.82
N LYS A 270 -26.99 -33.44 -2.48
CA LYS A 270 -26.17 -33.93 -1.35
C LYS A 270 -26.68 -33.42 0.00
N THR A 271 -26.39 -34.19 1.04
CA THR A 271 -26.48 -33.73 2.43
C THR A 271 -25.61 -32.50 2.64
N ALA A 272 -26.15 -31.54 3.38
CA ALA A 272 -25.47 -30.31 3.75
C ALA A 272 -25.60 -30.09 5.26
N ASP A 273 -24.55 -29.58 5.88
CA ASP A 273 -24.50 -29.30 7.32
C ASP A 273 -23.99 -27.87 7.59
N ILE A 274 -24.40 -27.32 8.73
CA ILE A 274 -23.96 -25.99 9.16
C ILE A 274 -22.66 -26.13 9.98
N ASP A 275 -21.54 -25.68 9.41
CA ASP A 275 -20.21 -25.77 10.03
C ASP A 275 -19.98 -24.62 11.03
N GLU A 276 -20.27 -23.38 10.62
CA GLU A 276 -20.05 -22.16 11.43
C GLU A 276 -21.18 -21.14 11.19
N ILE A 277 -21.69 -20.53 12.27
CA ILE A 277 -22.55 -19.34 12.21
C ILE A 277 -21.88 -18.19 12.96
N SER A 278 -21.43 -17.17 12.22
CA SER A 278 -20.89 -15.94 12.79
C SER A 278 -21.91 -14.81 12.68
N VAL A 279 -22.16 -14.11 13.80
CA VAL A 279 -23.06 -12.95 13.88
C VAL A 279 -22.28 -11.74 14.37
N GLU A 280 -22.00 -10.79 13.47
CA GLU A 280 -21.28 -9.56 13.78
C GLU A 280 -22.22 -8.36 13.83
N THR A 281 -22.30 -7.70 14.98
CA THR A 281 -23.02 -6.43 15.12
C THR A 281 -22.15 -5.26 14.73
N LYS A 282 -22.52 -4.54 13.68
CA LYS A 282 -21.82 -3.36 13.16
C LYS A 282 -22.57 -2.08 13.51
N GLU A 283 -21.98 -1.30 14.41
CA GLU A 283 -22.43 0.06 14.72
C GLU A 283 -21.92 1.07 13.67
N THR A 284 -22.80 1.97 13.22
CA THR A 284 -22.48 3.06 12.30
C THR A 284 -22.94 4.40 12.87
N LEU A 285 -21.96 5.19 13.33
CA LEU A 285 -22.17 6.55 13.85
C LEU A 285 -22.81 7.46 12.77
N PRO A 286 -23.62 8.47 13.15
CA PRO A 286 -24.24 9.37 12.19
C PRO A 286 -23.22 10.13 11.33
N PRO A 287 -23.60 10.55 10.10
CA PRO A 287 -22.70 11.25 9.19
C PRO A 287 -22.21 12.57 9.79
N TYR A 288 -21.04 13.01 9.35
CA TYR A 288 -20.55 14.34 9.69
C TYR A 288 -21.40 15.45 9.04
N LEU A 289 -21.39 16.64 9.65
CA LEU A 289 -21.92 17.85 9.04
C LEU A 289 -21.19 18.13 7.71
N PHE A 290 -21.87 18.79 6.77
CA PHE A 290 -21.31 18.92 5.42
C PHE A 290 -20.17 19.94 5.33
N SER A 291 -19.10 19.53 4.65
CA SER A 291 -18.24 20.44 3.87
C SER A 291 -18.71 20.49 2.42
N LEU A 292 -18.25 21.48 1.65
CA LEU A 292 -18.69 21.70 0.27
C LEU A 292 -18.54 20.44 -0.61
N SER A 293 -17.35 19.83 -0.64
CA SER A 293 -17.14 18.61 -1.43
C SER A 293 -17.95 17.41 -0.97
N ALA A 294 -18.26 17.29 0.33
CA ALA A 294 -19.11 16.21 0.83
C ALA A 294 -20.55 16.37 0.32
N LEU A 295 -21.07 17.60 0.36
CA LEU A 295 -22.38 17.97 -0.16
C LEU A 295 -22.46 17.82 -1.69
N GLN A 296 -21.43 18.29 -2.42
CA GLN A 296 -21.32 18.11 -3.88
C GLN A 296 -21.30 16.63 -4.28
N THR A 297 -20.55 15.79 -3.56
CA THR A 297 -20.46 14.36 -3.86
C THR A 297 -21.80 13.66 -3.62
N LEU A 298 -22.47 13.94 -2.50
CA LEU A 298 -23.77 13.34 -2.18
C LEU A 298 -24.87 13.84 -3.12
N ALA A 299 -24.95 15.15 -3.38
CA ALA A 299 -25.93 15.72 -4.30
C ALA A 299 -25.74 15.20 -5.74
N ASN A 300 -24.50 14.94 -6.18
CA ASN A 300 -24.27 14.27 -7.46
C ASN A 300 -24.66 12.77 -7.42
N LYS A 301 -24.43 12.05 -6.31
CA LYS A 301 -24.90 10.65 -6.18
C LYS A 301 -26.43 10.58 -6.28
N LEU A 302 -27.13 11.36 -5.48
CA LEU A 302 -28.60 11.31 -5.35
C LEU A 302 -29.33 11.97 -6.53
N PHE A 303 -28.96 13.22 -6.86
CA PHE A 303 -29.74 14.08 -7.76
C PHE A 303 -29.05 14.38 -9.10
N LYS A 304 -27.84 13.85 -9.32
CA LYS A 304 -27.00 14.06 -10.51
C LYS A 304 -26.65 15.54 -10.79
N LEU A 305 -26.83 16.43 -9.82
CA LEU A 305 -26.43 17.85 -9.90
C LEU A 305 -24.92 17.97 -10.10
N SER A 306 -24.46 18.95 -10.89
CA SER A 306 -23.02 19.18 -11.06
C SER A 306 -22.45 19.90 -9.82
N PRO A 307 -21.13 19.76 -9.54
CA PRO A 307 -20.49 20.46 -8.41
C PRO A 307 -20.66 21.99 -8.46
N LYS A 308 -20.84 22.56 -9.65
CA LYS A 308 -21.12 23.99 -9.84
C LYS A 308 -22.54 24.35 -9.42
N ASP A 309 -23.56 23.60 -9.86
CA ASP A 309 -24.97 23.85 -9.50
C ASP A 309 -25.18 23.82 -7.98
N VAL A 310 -24.49 22.88 -7.31
CA VAL A 310 -24.48 22.77 -5.84
C VAL A 310 -23.83 23.99 -5.20
N LEU A 311 -22.68 24.45 -5.71
CA LEU A 311 -21.99 25.64 -5.19
C LEU A 311 -22.83 26.91 -5.39
N ASP A 312 -23.45 27.08 -6.56
CA ASP A 312 -24.25 28.26 -6.89
C ASP A 312 -25.57 28.29 -6.06
N ALA A 313 -26.20 27.13 -5.85
CA ALA A 313 -27.33 27.00 -4.92
C ALA A 313 -26.91 27.30 -3.46
N CYS A 314 -25.79 26.74 -3.00
CA CYS A 314 -25.26 27.00 -1.66
C CYS A 314 -24.88 28.49 -1.45
N GLN A 315 -24.30 29.14 -2.46
CA GLN A 315 -23.99 30.57 -2.43
C GLN A 315 -25.27 31.40 -2.29
N THR A 316 -26.30 31.09 -3.07
CA THR A 316 -27.58 31.81 -3.03
C THR A 316 -28.31 31.63 -1.69
N LEU A 317 -28.29 30.42 -1.11
CA LEU A 317 -28.85 30.16 0.23
C LEU A 317 -28.10 30.93 1.34
N TYR A 318 -26.78 31.08 1.23
CA TYR A 318 -25.97 31.87 2.16
C TYR A 318 -26.19 33.37 2.00
N ASP A 319 -26.25 33.87 0.77
CA ASP A 319 -26.51 35.29 0.47
C ASP A 319 -27.92 35.70 0.95
N LYS A 320 -28.89 34.78 0.94
CA LYS A 320 -30.23 34.93 1.55
C LYS A 320 -30.26 34.76 3.08
N GLY A 321 -29.15 34.33 3.70
CA GLY A 321 -29.00 34.17 5.15
C GLY A 321 -29.57 32.87 5.73
N TYR A 322 -29.95 31.88 4.91
CA TYR A 322 -30.59 30.63 5.36
C TYR A 322 -29.61 29.53 5.82
N GLN A 323 -28.33 29.65 5.47
CA GLN A 323 -27.28 28.72 5.89
C GLN A 323 -25.94 29.44 6.11
N SER A 324 -25.00 28.76 6.76
CA SER A 324 -23.63 29.22 6.99
C SER A 324 -22.78 29.25 5.71
N TYR A 325 -21.54 29.74 5.84
CA TYR A 325 -20.67 30.01 4.69
C TYR A 325 -20.35 28.74 3.87
N PRO A 326 -20.61 28.72 2.55
CA PRO A 326 -20.71 27.47 1.81
C PRO A 326 -19.37 26.94 1.28
N ARG A 327 -18.28 27.72 1.30
CA ARG A 327 -16.97 27.31 0.75
C ARG A 327 -16.03 26.76 1.84
N THR A 328 -16.62 26.02 2.77
CA THR A 328 -15.93 25.40 3.90
C THR A 328 -15.44 23.99 3.58
N ASP A 329 -14.24 23.66 4.07
CA ASP A 329 -13.66 22.31 4.07
C ASP A 329 -13.96 21.55 5.37
N SER A 330 -14.33 22.27 6.43
CA SER A 330 -14.63 21.76 7.76
C SER A 330 -15.92 20.93 7.78
N ASN A 331 -15.92 19.90 8.63
CA ASN A 331 -17.10 19.11 8.98
C ASN A 331 -17.47 19.21 10.47
N ARG A 332 -16.99 20.29 11.13
CA ARG A 332 -17.17 20.60 12.55
C ARG A 332 -17.68 22.03 12.76
N ILE A 333 -18.24 22.27 13.92
CA ILE A 333 -18.66 23.59 14.44
C ILE A 333 -17.93 23.91 15.75
N THR A 334 -17.95 25.17 16.18
CA THR A 334 -17.42 25.55 17.51
C THR A 334 -18.50 25.42 18.58
N THR A 335 -18.11 25.62 19.84
CA THR A 335 -19.04 25.63 20.98
C THR A 335 -20.08 26.75 20.90
N GLU A 336 -19.79 27.85 20.19
CA GLU A 336 -20.75 28.96 20.08
C GLU A 336 -21.89 28.63 19.11
N GLU A 337 -21.60 28.17 17.89
CA GLU A 337 -22.67 27.74 16.96
C GLU A 337 -23.46 26.53 17.52
N ALA A 338 -22.81 25.66 18.30
CA ALA A 338 -23.47 24.54 18.95
C ALA A 338 -24.55 24.97 19.98
N LYS A 339 -24.45 26.17 20.57
CA LYS A 339 -25.48 26.72 21.46
C LYS A 339 -26.73 27.19 20.70
N GLU A 340 -26.60 27.53 19.43
CA GLU A 340 -27.71 28.00 18.59
C GLU A 340 -28.57 26.84 18.05
N LEU A 341 -27.97 25.65 17.90
CA LEU A 341 -28.62 24.47 17.32
C LEU A 341 -30.00 24.11 17.91
N PRO A 342 -30.26 24.17 19.24
CA PRO A 342 -31.59 23.88 19.77
C PRO A 342 -32.67 24.82 19.24
N ARG A 343 -32.37 26.12 19.12
CA ARG A 343 -33.29 27.13 18.56
C ARG A 343 -33.44 26.97 17.04
N ILE A 344 -32.35 26.63 16.35
CA ILE A 344 -32.36 26.35 14.91
C ILE A 344 -33.26 25.13 14.61
N LEU A 345 -33.10 24.04 15.38
CA LEU A 345 -33.93 22.83 15.26
C LEU A 345 -35.41 23.08 15.62
N GLU A 346 -35.70 23.95 16.59
CA GLU A 346 -37.07 24.35 16.91
C GLU A 346 -37.72 25.10 15.73
N ASN A 347 -37.00 26.01 15.08
CA ASN A 347 -37.48 26.74 13.91
C ASN A 347 -37.62 25.83 12.67
N ILE A 348 -36.68 24.90 12.45
CA ILE A 348 -36.77 23.88 11.40
C ILE A 348 -37.94 22.93 11.65
N GLY A 349 -38.21 22.57 12.92
CA GLY A 349 -39.33 21.71 13.30
C GLY A 349 -40.72 22.30 13.00
N LYS A 350 -40.82 23.61 12.76
CA LYS A 350 -42.04 24.30 12.31
C LYS A 350 -42.25 24.22 10.79
N LEU A 351 -41.24 23.80 10.03
CA LEU A 351 -41.35 23.51 8.60
C LEU A 351 -41.86 22.08 8.43
N GLY A 352 -43.11 21.93 7.94
CA GLY A 352 -43.85 20.66 7.91
C GLY A 352 -43.08 19.38 7.52
N PRO A 353 -42.24 19.37 6.46
CA PRO A 353 -41.47 18.19 6.07
C PRO A 353 -40.47 17.68 7.12
N TYR A 354 -39.97 18.55 8.00
CA TYR A 354 -38.97 18.19 9.01
C TYR A 354 -39.58 17.94 10.40
N THR A 355 -40.81 18.40 10.66
CA THR A 355 -41.54 18.18 11.92
C THR A 355 -41.51 16.73 12.44
N PRO A 356 -41.73 15.68 11.62
CA PRO A 356 -41.67 14.29 12.10
C PRO A 356 -40.24 13.74 12.27
N LEU A 357 -39.21 14.46 11.79
CA LEU A 357 -37.81 14.04 11.82
C LEU A 357 -37.03 14.59 13.04
N ILE A 358 -37.61 15.52 13.81
CA ILE A 358 -36.95 16.05 15.01
C ILE A 358 -37.09 15.05 16.17
N PRO A 359 -36.00 14.56 16.77
CA PRO A 359 -36.06 13.62 17.89
C PRO A 359 -36.64 14.31 19.13
N LYS A 360 -37.42 13.57 19.95
CA LYS A 360 -38.09 14.11 21.15
C LYS A 360 -37.78 13.23 22.37
N PRO A 361 -37.08 13.75 23.40
CA PRO A 361 -36.37 15.04 23.44
C PRO A 361 -35.20 15.09 22.45
N VAL A 362 -34.73 16.29 22.10
CA VAL A 362 -33.56 16.48 21.23
C VAL A 362 -32.27 16.24 22.06
N PRO A 363 -31.45 15.22 21.75
CA PRO A 363 -30.21 14.97 22.49
C PRO A 363 -29.15 16.04 22.19
N SER A 364 -28.56 16.67 23.22
CA SER A 364 -27.57 17.73 22.99
C SER A 364 -26.24 17.19 22.46
N ILE A 365 -25.80 17.69 21.31
CA ILE A 365 -24.48 17.38 20.74
C ILE A 365 -23.36 18.30 21.22
N MET A 366 -23.61 19.23 22.15
CA MET A 366 -22.63 20.26 22.58
C MET A 366 -21.30 19.68 23.07
N ASN A 367 -21.34 18.55 23.79
CA ASN A 367 -20.15 17.85 24.30
C ASN A 367 -19.61 16.78 23.33
N ASN A 368 -20.28 16.55 22.20
CA ASN A 368 -19.88 15.54 21.23
C ASN A 368 -18.78 16.07 20.31
N LYS A 369 -17.54 15.70 20.64
CA LYS A 369 -16.33 16.02 19.84
C LYS A 369 -16.43 15.59 18.37
N ARG A 370 -17.32 14.68 17.98
CA ARG A 370 -17.59 14.33 16.57
C ARG A 370 -18.11 15.52 15.75
N TYR A 371 -18.82 16.46 16.37
CA TYR A 371 -19.39 17.64 15.69
C TYR A 371 -18.83 18.95 16.24
N VAL A 372 -18.66 19.05 17.57
CA VAL A 372 -18.24 20.28 18.25
C VAL A 372 -16.76 20.20 18.62
N ASP A 373 -15.91 20.72 17.74
CA ASP A 373 -14.46 20.75 17.96
C ASP A 373 -13.81 21.94 17.25
N ALA A 374 -13.67 23.05 17.98
CA ALA A 374 -13.04 24.27 17.49
C ALA A 374 -11.57 24.07 17.03
N SER A 375 -10.87 23.02 17.49
CA SER A 375 -9.50 22.71 17.03
C SER A 375 -9.45 22.07 15.63
N LYS A 376 -10.62 21.70 15.09
CA LYS A 376 -10.81 21.09 13.77
C LYS A 376 -11.63 21.97 12.82
N VAL A 377 -11.97 23.19 13.25
CA VAL A 377 -12.54 24.24 12.41
C VAL A 377 -11.38 25.00 11.76
N SER A 378 -11.47 25.25 10.46
CA SER A 378 -10.51 26.01 9.66
C SER A 378 -10.87 27.50 9.69
N ASP A 379 -10.79 28.22 8.57
CA ASP A 379 -11.29 29.59 8.45
C ASP A 379 -12.82 29.66 8.64
N HIS A 380 -13.53 28.56 8.37
CA HIS A 380 -14.98 28.43 8.48
C HIS A 380 -15.41 27.09 9.10
N TYR A 381 -16.54 27.09 9.82
CA TYR A 381 -17.18 25.87 10.31
C TYR A 381 -18.03 25.20 9.20
N ALA A 382 -18.63 24.05 9.50
CA ALA A 382 -19.43 23.25 8.56
C ALA A 382 -20.67 23.99 8.01
N ILE A 383 -21.21 23.51 6.89
CA ILE A 383 -22.46 24.00 6.31
C ILE A 383 -23.62 23.54 7.20
N ILE A 384 -24.29 24.49 7.85
CA ILE A 384 -25.45 24.29 8.73
C ILE A 384 -26.52 25.34 8.41
N PRO A 385 -27.82 25.07 8.65
CA PRO A 385 -28.86 26.09 8.54
C PRO A 385 -28.73 27.14 9.66
N THR A 386 -29.23 28.34 9.44
CA THR A 386 -29.27 29.43 10.44
C THR A 386 -30.58 29.42 11.23
N ASP A 387 -30.74 30.36 12.16
CA ASP A 387 -32.01 30.58 12.88
C ASP A 387 -33.14 31.10 11.97
N THR A 388 -32.79 31.59 10.78
CA THR A 388 -33.68 32.19 9.78
C THR A 388 -34.19 31.11 8.84
N ALA A 389 -35.37 30.56 9.14
CA ALA A 389 -36.01 29.53 8.32
C ALA A 389 -36.55 30.10 6.99
N PRO A 390 -36.31 29.45 5.84
CA PRO A 390 -36.85 29.86 4.55
C PRO A 390 -38.31 29.46 4.37
N ASP A 391 -39.06 30.23 3.58
CA ASP A 391 -40.26 29.74 2.93
C ASP A 391 -39.86 28.73 1.85
N LEU A 392 -40.02 27.44 2.13
CA LEU A 392 -39.65 26.34 1.24
C LEU A 392 -40.32 26.43 -0.14
N SER A 393 -41.46 27.13 -0.27
CA SER A 393 -42.15 27.33 -1.55
C SER A 393 -41.42 28.29 -2.49
N ARG A 394 -40.62 29.22 -1.94
CA ARG A 394 -39.87 30.26 -2.70
C ARG A 394 -38.45 29.85 -3.09
N LEU A 395 -37.98 28.71 -2.59
CA LEU A 395 -36.69 28.14 -3.00
C LEU A 395 -36.84 27.49 -4.38
N SER A 396 -35.87 27.74 -5.27
CA SER A 396 -35.74 27.01 -6.53
C SER A 396 -35.50 25.51 -6.27
N HIS A 397 -35.67 24.68 -7.30
CA HIS A 397 -35.51 23.22 -7.18
C HIS A 397 -34.17 22.81 -6.55
N ASN A 398 -33.06 23.36 -7.06
CA ASN A 398 -31.72 23.05 -6.56
C ASN A 398 -31.51 23.58 -5.15
N GLU A 399 -31.95 24.81 -4.84
CA GLU A 399 -31.89 25.36 -3.48
C GLU A 399 -32.64 24.49 -2.47
N ARG A 400 -33.84 24.01 -2.82
CA ARG A 400 -34.65 23.15 -1.93
C ARG A 400 -33.95 21.81 -1.68
N LEU A 401 -33.41 21.15 -2.70
CA LEU A 401 -32.68 19.88 -2.55
C LEU A 401 -31.43 20.03 -1.67
N ILE A 402 -30.68 21.12 -1.86
CA ILE A 402 -29.46 21.38 -1.11
C ILE A 402 -29.76 21.77 0.35
N TYR A 403 -30.78 22.60 0.57
CA TYR A 403 -31.22 22.95 1.92
C TYR A 403 -31.75 21.71 2.69
N ASP A 404 -32.51 20.83 2.05
CA ASP A 404 -32.99 19.56 2.62
C ASP A 404 -31.85 18.65 3.10
N LEU A 405 -30.80 18.47 2.29
CA LEU A 405 -29.61 17.72 2.71
C LEU A 405 -28.94 18.35 3.93
N VAL A 406 -28.68 19.66 3.90
CA VAL A 406 -28.02 20.40 4.98
C VAL A 406 -28.82 20.26 6.29
N VAL A 407 -30.14 20.49 6.25
CA VAL A 407 -31.04 20.31 7.40
C VAL A 407 -31.00 18.87 7.92
N LYS A 408 -31.17 17.86 7.05
CA LYS A 408 -31.13 16.45 7.45
C LYS A 408 -29.80 16.04 8.07
N SER A 409 -28.67 16.64 7.67
CA SER A 409 -27.36 16.35 8.29
C SER A 409 -27.28 16.80 9.75
N VAL A 410 -27.85 17.96 10.07
CA VAL A 410 -27.89 18.49 11.43
C VAL A 410 -28.87 17.68 12.29
N ILE A 411 -30.05 17.35 11.75
CA ILE A 411 -31.01 16.49 12.45
C ILE A 411 -30.38 15.11 12.72
N ALA A 412 -29.77 14.47 11.72
CA ALA A 412 -29.11 13.17 11.86
C ALA A 412 -27.99 13.15 12.90
N ALA A 413 -27.27 14.26 13.10
CA ALA A 413 -26.24 14.38 14.13
C ALA A 413 -26.77 14.22 15.57
N HIS A 414 -28.09 14.44 15.78
CA HIS A 414 -28.79 14.32 17.06
C HIS A 414 -29.48 12.95 17.24
N TYR A 415 -29.31 12.01 16.31
CA TYR A 415 -29.79 10.63 16.43
C TYR A 415 -28.69 9.67 16.90
N ASP A 416 -29.12 8.54 17.46
CA ASP A 416 -28.25 7.41 17.77
C ASP A 416 -27.60 6.79 16.52
N SER A 417 -26.49 6.07 16.75
CA SER A 417 -25.87 5.20 15.75
C SER A 417 -26.84 4.14 15.23
N ALA A 418 -26.80 3.91 13.92
CA ALA A 418 -27.52 2.80 13.31
C ALA A 418 -26.76 1.49 13.56
N ILE A 419 -27.46 0.45 13.98
CA ILE A 419 -26.92 -0.86 14.33
C ILE A 419 -27.44 -1.89 13.32
N LEU A 420 -26.49 -2.54 12.64
CA LEU A 420 -26.73 -3.52 11.59
C LEU A 420 -26.07 -4.85 12.00
N GLU A 421 -26.85 -5.90 12.12
CA GLU A 421 -26.38 -7.26 12.34
C GLU A 421 -26.02 -7.90 10.99
N HIS A 422 -24.83 -8.48 10.90
CA HIS A 422 -24.32 -9.19 9.75
C HIS A 422 -24.16 -10.67 10.11
N THR A 423 -25.01 -11.52 9.54
CA THR A 423 -24.95 -12.97 9.73
C THR A 423 -24.14 -13.59 8.60
N THR A 424 -23.18 -14.44 8.94
CA THR A 424 -22.43 -15.26 8.00
C THR A 424 -22.62 -16.72 8.35
N ILE A 425 -23.09 -17.52 7.40
CA ILE A 425 -23.27 -18.97 7.56
C ILE A 425 -22.29 -19.67 6.62
N ILE A 426 -21.51 -20.60 7.16
CA ILE A 426 -20.70 -21.53 6.38
C ILE A 426 -21.44 -22.86 6.35
N THR A 427 -21.83 -23.28 5.15
CA THR A 427 -22.52 -24.55 4.89
C THR A 427 -21.57 -25.49 4.19
N TYR A 428 -21.43 -26.70 4.72
CA TYR A 428 -20.57 -27.73 4.15
C TYR A 428 -21.43 -28.76 3.40
N VAL A 429 -20.95 -29.25 2.25
CA VAL A 429 -21.70 -30.15 1.38
C VAL A 429 -20.93 -31.44 1.16
N GLY A 430 -21.55 -32.57 1.52
CA GLY A 430 -21.02 -33.92 1.35
C GLY A 430 -19.63 -34.15 1.96
N ASP A 431 -19.31 -33.46 3.05
CA ASP A 431 -17.97 -33.42 3.68
C ASP A 431 -16.82 -32.90 2.79
N GLN A 432 -17.08 -32.21 1.67
CA GLN A 432 -16.03 -31.80 0.71
C GLN A 432 -15.99 -30.31 0.32
N PHE A 433 -17.14 -29.63 0.21
CA PHE A 433 -17.19 -28.26 -0.36
C PHE A 433 -17.89 -27.26 0.56
N SER A 434 -17.23 -26.12 0.80
CA SER A 434 -17.74 -25.03 1.63
C SER A 434 -18.48 -23.96 0.81
N PHE A 435 -19.62 -23.51 1.32
CA PHE A 435 -20.45 -22.46 0.74
C PHE A 435 -20.69 -21.36 1.77
N LEU A 436 -20.53 -20.11 1.34
CA LEU A 436 -20.67 -18.91 2.14
C LEU A 436 -22.01 -18.25 1.86
N THR A 437 -22.79 -18.03 2.91
CA THR A 437 -24.05 -17.26 2.86
C THR A 437 -23.89 -16.03 3.74
N LYS A 438 -24.38 -14.87 3.29
CA LYS A 438 -24.35 -13.61 4.04
C LYS A 438 -25.71 -12.96 4.11
N GLY A 439 -26.13 -12.60 5.31
CA GLY A 439 -27.37 -11.89 5.62
C GLY A 439 -27.08 -10.56 6.27
N LYS A 440 -28.09 -9.69 6.28
CA LYS A 440 -28.01 -8.40 6.97
C LYS A 440 -29.38 -8.05 7.57
N ARG A 441 -29.39 -7.73 8.85
CA ARG A 441 -30.59 -7.32 9.58
C ARG A 441 -30.37 -5.96 10.22
N THR A 442 -31.33 -5.05 10.08
CA THR A 442 -31.31 -3.82 10.88
C THR A 442 -31.83 -4.12 12.29
N ILE A 443 -31.02 -3.79 13.30
CA ILE A 443 -31.38 -3.88 14.71
C ILE A 443 -31.89 -2.52 15.22
N ARG A 444 -31.27 -1.43 14.75
CA ARG A 444 -31.70 -0.05 15.04
C ARG A 444 -31.37 0.85 13.85
N ASP A 445 -32.35 1.50 13.25
CA ASP A 445 -32.12 2.44 12.13
C ASP A 445 -31.35 3.70 12.54
N GLY A 446 -31.55 4.17 13.77
CA GLY A 446 -30.89 5.38 14.29
C GLY A 446 -31.05 6.56 13.33
N TRP A 447 -29.93 7.23 13.01
CA TRP A 447 -29.88 8.35 12.07
C TRP A 447 -30.38 8.05 10.64
N ARG A 448 -30.46 6.78 10.21
CA ARG A 448 -30.89 6.41 8.85
C ARG A 448 -32.37 6.71 8.60
N LEU A 449 -33.17 6.91 9.66
CA LEU A 449 -34.55 7.41 9.59
C LEU A 449 -34.63 8.84 9.00
N VAL A 450 -33.57 9.64 9.13
CA VAL A 450 -33.52 11.04 8.69
C VAL A 450 -32.79 11.16 7.35
N MET A 451 -31.70 10.42 7.20
CA MET A 451 -30.84 10.45 6.01
C MET A 451 -30.48 9.03 5.60
N ASN A 452 -31.15 8.50 4.58
CA ASN A 452 -30.68 7.29 3.91
C ASN A 452 -29.58 7.66 2.89
N THR A 453 -28.41 7.03 3.00
CA THR A 453 -27.25 7.25 2.12
C THR A 453 -26.90 6.04 1.25
N ASP A 454 -27.65 4.95 1.39
CA ASP A 454 -27.46 3.70 0.66
C ASP A 454 -27.53 3.94 -0.86
N ASP A 455 -26.84 3.10 -1.64
CA ASP A 455 -27.02 3.12 -3.09
C ASP A 455 -28.34 2.44 -3.45
N PRO A 456 -29.21 3.02 -4.31
CA PRO A 456 -30.38 2.31 -4.82
C PRO A 456 -30.01 0.93 -5.41
N ASP A 457 -28.88 0.87 -6.13
CA ASP A 457 -28.27 -0.35 -6.68
C ASP A 457 -27.80 -1.37 -5.62
N GLU A 458 -27.56 -0.94 -4.37
CA GLU A 458 -27.28 -1.85 -3.24
C GLU A 458 -28.57 -2.29 -2.55
N SER A 459 -29.60 -1.45 -2.50
CA SER A 459 -30.91 -1.85 -1.93
C SER A 459 -31.67 -2.89 -2.76
N GLU A 460 -31.41 -2.98 -4.07
CA GLU A 460 -31.96 -4.05 -4.94
C GLU A 460 -31.19 -5.38 -4.83
N LYS A 461 -29.97 -5.40 -4.25
CA LYS A 461 -29.27 -6.64 -3.94
C LYS A 461 -29.77 -7.16 -2.61
N SER A 462 -30.82 -7.97 -2.64
CA SER A 462 -31.42 -8.58 -1.46
C SER A 462 -30.39 -9.36 -0.64
N LEU A 463 -29.90 -8.72 0.43
CA LEU A 463 -29.33 -9.43 1.57
C LEU A 463 -30.52 -9.86 2.41
N ASP A 464 -31.15 -10.95 1.98
CA ASP A 464 -32.35 -11.48 2.61
C ASP A 464 -32.10 -11.79 4.09
N LEU A 465 -33.16 -11.66 4.89
CA LEU A 465 -33.15 -12.13 6.28
C LEU A 465 -32.91 -13.64 6.25
N LEU A 466 -31.73 -14.07 6.70
CA LEU A 466 -31.40 -15.49 6.71
C LEU A 466 -32.26 -16.23 7.73
N PRO A 467 -32.67 -17.48 7.42
CA PRO A 467 -33.40 -18.30 8.36
C PRO A 467 -32.57 -18.62 9.61
N SER A 468 -33.24 -18.81 10.74
CA SER A 468 -32.60 -19.19 12.00
C SER A 468 -32.24 -20.68 12.01
N VAL A 469 -31.09 -21.00 11.41
CA VAL A 469 -30.44 -22.31 11.51
C VAL A 469 -29.51 -22.36 12.73
N VAL A 470 -29.08 -23.56 13.13
CA VAL A 470 -28.11 -23.79 14.21
C VAL A 470 -26.88 -24.57 13.73
N GLU A 471 -25.74 -24.39 14.38
CA GLU A 471 -24.51 -25.15 14.09
C GLU A 471 -24.75 -26.65 14.28
N GLY A 472 -24.19 -27.47 13.38
CA GLY A 472 -24.42 -28.91 13.32
C GLY A 472 -25.83 -29.32 12.84
N GLN A 473 -26.72 -28.38 12.48
CA GLN A 473 -27.97 -28.73 11.82
C GLN A 473 -27.68 -29.37 10.46
N VAL A 474 -28.43 -30.42 10.13
CA VAL A 474 -28.31 -31.16 8.87
C VAL A 474 -29.52 -30.89 7.98
N GLY A 475 -29.26 -30.74 6.69
CA GLY A 475 -30.22 -30.50 5.63
C GLY A 475 -29.68 -31.06 4.31
N HIS A 476 -30.10 -30.48 3.19
CA HIS A 476 -29.65 -30.91 1.88
C HIS A 476 -29.57 -29.75 0.89
N THR A 477 -28.76 -29.96 -0.16
CA THR A 477 -28.69 -29.08 -1.33
C THR A 477 -29.83 -29.43 -2.27
N THR A 478 -30.80 -28.53 -2.45
CA THR A 478 -31.95 -28.77 -3.35
C THR A 478 -31.57 -28.66 -4.82
N ASP A 479 -30.67 -27.73 -5.13
CA ASP A 479 -30.09 -27.54 -6.46
C ASP A 479 -28.72 -26.84 -6.33
N CYS A 480 -27.80 -27.14 -7.24
CA CYS A 480 -26.50 -26.49 -7.32
C CYS A 480 -26.05 -26.34 -8.77
N PHE A 481 -25.67 -25.12 -9.15
CA PHE A 481 -25.36 -24.75 -10.53
C PHE A 481 -24.12 -23.85 -10.62
N ALA A 482 -23.38 -23.99 -11.73
CA ALA A 482 -22.30 -23.08 -12.08
C ALA A 482 -22.88 -21.87 -12.81
N LYS A 483 -22.78 -20.68 -12.21
CA LYS A 483 -23.19 -19.42 -12.81
C LYS A 483 -22.00 -18.76 -13.49
N GLU A 484 -22.07 -18.64 -14.81
CA GLU A 484 -21.12 -17.84 -15.58
C GLU A 484 -21.27 -16.35 -15.24
N ALA A 485 -20.14 -15.68 -15.08
CA ALA A 485 -19.99 -14.26 -14.82
C ALA A 485 -18.74 -13.74 -15.55
N TRP A 486 -18.65 -12.42 -15.71
CA TRP A 486 -17.59 -11.81 -16.52
C TRP A 486 -16.90 -10.71 -15.73
N THR A 487 -15.57 -10.64 -15.82
CA THR A 487 -14.82 -9.55 -15.19
C THR A 487 -15.22 -8.22 -15.84
N SER A 488 -15.41 -7.17 -15.03
CA SER A 488 -15.90 -5.86 -15.49
C SER A 488 -14.81 -4.80 -15.43
N ALA A 489 -14.78 -3.91 -16.42
CA ALA A 489 -13.86 -2.78 -16.46
C ALA A 489 -14.10 -1.83 -15.27
N PRO A 490 -13.08 -1.05 -14.85
CA PRO A 490 -13.23 -0.04 -13.80
C PRO A 490 -14.40 0.92 -14.09
N LYS A 491 -15.21 1.27 -13.07
CA LYS A 491 -16.31 2.23 -13.27
C LYS A 491 -15.78 3.58 -13.77
N ARG A 492 -16.37 4.09 -14.86
CA ARG A 492 -16.12 5.44 -15.38
C ARG A 492 -16.52 6.50 -14.34
N LEU A 493 -15.80 7.62 -14.32
CA LEU A 493 -16.01 8.69 -13.34
C LEU A 493 -17.34 9.42 -13.58
N THR A 494 -17.96 9.89 -12.50
CA THR A 494 -19.02 10.91 -12.49
C THR A 494 -18.45 12.26 -12.04
N GLU A 495 -19.18 13.37 -12.21
CA GLU A 495 -18.70 14.68 -11.70
C GLU A 495 -18.53 14.68 -10.16
N GLY A 496 -19.37 13.94 -9.42
CA GLY A 496 -19.21 13.74 -7.97
C GLY A 496 -17.99 12.89 -7.60
N ASN A 497 -17.78 11.77 -8.30
CA ASN A 497 -16.59 10.95 -8.10
C ASN A 497 -15.31 11.69 -8.50
N LEU A 498 -15.39 12.64 -9.43
CA LEU A 498 -14.26 13.48 -9.84
C LEU A 498 -13.82 14.43 -8.71
N ILE A 499 -14.76 15.01 -7.93
CA ILE A 499 -14.44 15.77 -6.71
C ILE A 499 -13.73 14.89 -5.67
N SER A 500 -14.24 13.68 -5.44
CA SER A 500 -13.63 12.71 -4.53
C SER A 500 -12.21 12.31 -4.99
N MET A 501 -12.03 12.06 -6.29
CA MET A 501 -10.73 11.76 -6.91
C MET A 501 -9.76 12.94 -6.79
N MET A 502 -10.20 14.19 -7.01
CA MET A 502 -9.36 15.37 -6.83
C MET A 502 -8.88 15.51 -5.37
N LYS A 503 -9.77 15.29 -4.39
CA LYS A 503 -9.43 15.32 -2.96
C LYS A 503 -8.51 14.17 -2.54
N SER A 504 -8.63 13.01 -3.17
CA SER A 504 -7.87 11.78 -2.86
C SER A 504 -6.72 11.47 -3.83
N ALA A 505 -6.40 12.37 -4.77
CA ALA A 505 -5.36 12.18 -5.79
C ALA A 505 -3.98 11.84 -5.19
N GLY A 506 -3.71 12.28 -3.96
CA GLY A 506 -2.53 11.89 -3.21
C GLY A 506 -2.44 10.38 -2.94
N ASN A 507 -3.55 9.71 -2.62
CA ASN A 507 -3.61 8.30 -2.21
C ASN A 507 -3.23 7.31 -3.33
N GLN A 508 -3.03 7.79 -4.57
CA GLN A 508 -2.54 7.00 -5.70
C GLN A 508 -1.02 7.19 -5.93
N LEU A 509 -0.38 8.11 -5.20
CA LEU A 509 1.06 8.31 -5.21
C LEU A 509 1.69 7.26 -4.28
N GLY A 510 2.59 6.42 -4.79
CA GLY A 510 3.30 5.39 -4.00
C GLY A 510 4.27 5.93 -2.93
N ASN A 511 4.15 7.21 -2.54
CA ASN A 511 5.01 7.90 -1.60
C ASN A 511 4.15 8.51 -0.47
N LYS A 512 4.29 7.95 0.74
CA LYS A 512 3.53 8.35 1.94
C LYS A 512 3.76 9.80 2.38
N GLU A 513 4.92 10.40 2.09
CA GLU A 513 5.18 11.81 2.38
C GLU A 513 4.29 12.70 1.49
N LEU A 514 4.23 12.38 0.20
CA LEU A 514 3.39 13.09 -0.78
C LEU A 514 1.89 12.84 -0.55
N GLU A 515 1.51 11.64 -0.10
CA GLU A 515 0.15 11.40 0.43
C GLU A 515 -0.16 12.32 1.61
N SER A 516 0.74 12.42 2.59
CA SER A 516 0.57 13.29 3.77
C SER A 516 0.48 14.76 3.38
N ILE A 517 1.30 15.22 2.43
CA ILE A 517 1.25 16.57 1.86
C ILE A 517 -0.07 16.81 1.13
N MET A 518 -0.51 15.90 0.25
CA MET A 518 -1.80 16.02 -0.45
C MET A 518 -2.98 16.02 0.55
N ARG A 519 -2.95 15.21 1.61
CA ARG A 519 -3.98 15.22 2.65
C ARG A 519 -4.00 16.54 3.43
N LYS A 520 -2.84 17.14 3.73
CA LYS A 520 -2.70 18.47 4.37
C LYS A 520 -3.08 19.64 3.46
N THR A 521 -2.93 19.49 2.14
CA THR A 521 -3.24 20.52 1.13
C THR A 521 -4.62 20.30 0.47
N HIS A 522 -5.39 19.34 0.96
CA HIS A 522 -6.72 18.96 0.47
C HIS A 522 -6.75 18.45 -1.00
N GLY A 523 -5.64 17.88 -1.48
CA GLY A 523 -5.55 17.24 -2.80
C GLY A 523 -5.35 18.24 -3.95
N LEU A 524 -5.90 17.91 -5.12
CA LEU A 524 -5.85 18.77 -6.30
C LEU A 524 -6.90 19.88 -6.21
N GLY A 525 -6.43 21.10 -5.93
CA GLY A 525 -7.28 22.28 -5.80
C GLY A 525 -8.01 22.38 -4.46
N THR A 526 -8.36 23.62 -4.09
CA THR A 526 -9.12 23.94 -2.88
C THR A 526 -10.62 23.71 -3.07
N GLU A 527 -11.39 23.58 -1.98
CA GLU A 527 -12.85 23.46 -2.02
C GLU A 527 -13.52 24.51 -2.94
N ALA A 528 -13.07 25.77 -2.85
CA ALA A 528 -13.58 26.87 -3.66
C ALA A 528 -13.23 26.81 -5.17
N THR A 529 -12.30 25.95 -5.59
CA THR A 529 -11.78 25.91 -6.97
C THR A 529 -12.07 24.62 -7.73
N ARG A 530 -12.37 23.48 -7.07
CA ARG A 530 -12.58 22.21 -7.79
C ARG A 530 -13.74 22.28 -8.79
N ALA A 531 -14.88 22.86 -8.40
CA ALA A 531 -16.04 23.01 -9.26
C ALA A 531 -15.77 23.90 -10.50
N SER A 532 -14.98 24.96 -10.36
CA SER A 532 -14.60 25.83 -11.48
C SER A 532 -13.54 25.20 -12.38
N ILE A 533 -12.64 24.37 -11.85
CA ILE A 533 -11.70 23.56 -12.65
C ILE A 533 -12.46 22.53 -13.51
N ILE A 534 -13.41 21.79 -12.93
CA ILE A 534 -14.25 20.83 -13.68
C ILE A 534 -15.07 21.57 -14.74
N SER A 535 -15.65 22.72 -14.41
CA SER A 535 -16.35 23.57 -15.39
C SER A 535 -15.41 24.00 -16.52
N ARG A 536 -14.20 24.49 -16.21
CA ARG A 536 -13.20 24.88 -17.21
C ARG A 536 -12.80 23.72 -18.13
N LEU A 537 -12.68 22.49 -17.64
CA LEU A 537 -12.41 21.33 -18.49
C LEU A 537 -13.55 21.05 -19.49
N LYS A 538 -14.81 21.34 -19.10
CA LYS A 538 -15.99 21.29 -20.00
C LYS A 538 -15.96 22.47 -20.99
N ASP A 539 -15.79 23.70 -20.50
CA ASP A 539 -15.74 24.94 -21.30
C ASP A 539 -14.57 24.99 -22.30
N GLN A 540 -13.53 24.17 -22.10
CA GLN A 540 -12.39 24.02 -23.00
C GLN A 540 -12.51 22.82 -23.95
N SER A 541 -13.67 22.13 -23.97
CA SER A 541 -13.93 20.97 -24.82
C SER A 541 -12.96 19.81 -24.59
N TYR A 542 -12.40 19.67 -23.37
CA TYR A 542 -11.49 18.57 -23.00
C TYR A 542 -12.21 17.35 -22.43
N ILE A 543 -13.33 17.58 -21.76
CA ILE A 543 -14.22 16.53 -21.26
C ILE A 543 -15.66 16.82 -21.68
N GLU A 544 -16.42 15.77 -21.93
CA GLU A 544 -17.86 15.82 -22.16
C GLU A 544 -18.58 15.03 -21.06
N ILE A 545 -19.82 15.42 -20.74
CA ILE A 545 -20.65 14.75 -19.73
C ILE A 545 -21.84 14.10 -20.43
N LYS A 546 -21.95 12.77 -20.34
CA LYS A 546 -23.06 12.00 -20.91
C LYS A 546 -23.71 11.16 -19.81
N LYS A 547 -24.97 11.45 -19.47
CA LYS A 547 -25.72 10.80 -18.38
C LYS A 547 -24.94 10.78 -17.04
N ASN A 548 -24.43 11.94 -16.62
CA ASN A 548 -23.56 12.14 -15.44
C ASN A 548 -22.19 11.42 -15.48
N LEU A 549 -21.82 10.72 -16.55
CA LEU A 549 -20.50 10.11 -16.73
C LEU A 549 -19.56 11.05 -17.49
N VAL A 550 -18.31 11.12 -17.05
CA VAL A 550 -17.24 11.97 -17.60
C VAL A 550 -16.45 11.20 -18.65
N TYR A 551 -16.32 11.77 -19.86
CA TYR A 551 -15.52 11.21 -20.96
C TYR A 551 -14.47 12.23 -21.41
N PRO A 552 -13.22 11.83 -21.66
CA PRO A 552 -12.23 12.71 -22.29
C PRO A 552 -12.45 12.77 -23.81
N THR A 553 -12.52 13.99 -24.35
CA THR A 553 -12.67 14.24 -25.79
C THR A 553 -11.40 13.90 -26.56
N VAL A 554 -11.45 13.89 -27.90
CA VAL A 554 -10.26 13.76 -28.75
C VAL A 554 -9.23 14.85 -28.42
N LYS A 555 -9.69 16.10 -28.25
CA LYS A 555 -8.85 17.25 -27.86
C LYS A 555 -8.16 17.01 -26.51
N GLY A 556 -8.92 16.56 -25.50
CA GLY A 556 -8.37 16.26 -24.18
C GLY A 556 -7.34 15.12 -24.20
N ARG A 557 -7.62 14.02 -24.91
CA ARG A 557 -6.68 12.90 -25.08
C ARG A 557 -5.40 13.31 -25.83
N THR A 558 -5.53 14.08 -26.90
CA THR A 558 -4.40 14.60 -27.70
C THR A 558 -3.47 15.45 -26.85
N LEU A 559 -4.02 16.33 -26.01
CA LEU A 559 -3.22 17.15 -25.11
C LEU A 559 -2.45 16.30 -24.08
N ILE A 560 -3.08 15.30 -23.46
CA ILE A 560 -2.40 14.43 -22.48
C ILE A 560 -1.36 13.53 -23.15
N GLN A 561 -1.58 13.08 -24.38
CA GLN A 561 -0.57 12.37 -25.18
C GLN A 561 0.63 13.27 -25.47
N ALA A 562 0.39 14.52 -25.89
CA ALA A 562 1.42 15.51 -26.16
C ALA A 562 2.23 15.92 -24.92
N ILE A 563 1.58 16.01 -23.76
CA ILE A 563 2.22 16.37 -22.48
C ILE A 563 3.02 15.21 -21.87
N GLY A 564 2.63 13.96 -22.17
CA GLY A 564 3.29 12.75 -21.70
C GLY A 564 3.43 12.67 -20.18
N GLN A 565 4.48 11.98 -19.74
CA GLN A 565 4.90 11.92 -18.34
C GLN A 565 5.79 13.12 -18.02
N SER A 566 5.19 14.25 -17.68
CA SER A 566 5.90 15.49 -17.33
C SER A 566 5.43 16.07 -15.99
N ALA A 567 6.18 17.05 -15.47
CA ALA A 567 5.82 17.73 -14.23
C ALA A 567 4.46 18.47 -14.32
N LEU A 568 3.94 18.71 -15.52
CA LEU A 568 2.66 19.39 -15.77
C LEU A 568 1.43 18.44 -15.69
N SER A 569 1.61 17.14 -15.96
CA SER A 569 0.59 16.10 -15.77
C SER A 569 0.63 15.43 -14.39
N SER A 570 1.71 15.65 -13.63
CA SER A 570 1.95 15.06 -12.31
C SER A 570 1.17 15.75 -11.17
N ALA A 571 0.33 14.98 -10.46
CA ALA A 571 -0.32 15.42 -9.23
C ALA A 571 0.68 15.66 -8.07
N GLU A 572 1.79 14.91 -8.03
CA GLU A 572 2.90 15.09 -7.09
C GLU A 572 3.54 16.48 -7.20
N THR A 573 3.76 16.98 -8.42
CA THR A 573 4.35 18.32 -8.62
C THR A 573 3.44 19.40 -8.02
N THR A 574 2.14 19.23 -8.20
CA THR A 574 1.11 20.11 -7.63
C THR A 574 1.10 20.06 -6.10
N ALA A 575 1.32 18.89 -5.49
CA ALA A 575 1.43 18.71 -4.04
C ALA A 575 2.62 19.49 -3.45
N LYS A 576 3.81 19.31 -4.04
CA LYS A 576 5.04 19.99 -3.60
C LYS A 576 4.90 21.52 -3.67
N TRP A 577 4.23 22.02 -4.71
CA TRP A 577 3.93 23.44 -4.84
C TRP A 577 3.02 23.97 -3.72
N GLU A 578 1.92 23.28 -3.40
CA GLU A 578 1.04 23.72 -2.32
C GLU A 578 1.73 23.67 -0.94
N GLN A 579 2.66 22.73 -0.72
CA GLN A 579 3.52 22.73 0.48
C GLN A 579 4.41 23.98 0.54
N THR A 580 5.23 24.25 -0.49
CA THR A 580 6.15 25.39 -0.47
C THR A 580 5.40 26.72 -0.39
N LEU A 581 4.20 26.80 -0.98
CA LEU A 581 3.29 27.95 -0.82
C LEU A 581 2.83 28.10 0.64
N SER A 582 2.44 27.02 1.32
CA SER A 582 2.13 27.07 2.76
C SER A 582 3.35 27.46 3.62
N GLU A 583 4.57 27.08 3.22
CA GLU A 583 5.81 27.48 3.90
C GLU A 583 6.10 28.97 3.72
N ILE A 584 5.76 29.57 2.56
CA ILE A 584 5.78 31.02 2.36
C ILE A 584 4.76 31.70 3.27
N GLY A 585 3.52 31.19 3.35
CA GLY A 585 2.46 31.72 4.23
C GLY A 585 2.87 31.75 5.71
N GLN A 586 3.69 30.79 6.13
CA GLN A 586 4.25 30.67 7.48
C GLN A 586 5.59 31.43 7.67
N GLY A 587 6.15 32.04 6.63
CA GLY A 587 7.45 32.73 6.68
C GLY A 587 8.66 31.81 6.74
N ARG A 588 8.51 30.50 6.48
CA ARG A 588 9.58 29.50 6.45
C ARG A 588 10.28 29.41 5.08
N PHE A 589 9.67 29.96 4.03
CA PHE A 589 10.24 30.02 2.68
C PHE A 589 9.98 31.40 2.03
N THR A 590 10.79 31.80 1.04
CA THR A 590 10.67 33.12 0.39
C THR A 590 9.94 33.05 -0.96
N HIS A 591 9.01 33.98 -1.17
CA HIS A 591 8.22 34.06 -2.40
C HIS A 591 9.07 34.32 -3.65
N THR A 592 10.16 35.08 -3.54
CA THR A 592 11.11 35.32 -4.65
C THR A 592 11.75 34.04 -5.14
N SER A 593 12.31 33.23 -4.23
CA SER A 593 12.92 31.93 -4.56
C SER A 593 11.93 30.97 -5.23
N PHE A 594 10.66 30.97 -4.80
CA PHE A 594 9.62 30.16 -5.42
C PHE A 594 9.25 30.66 -6.83
N ILE A 595 9.15 31.98 -7.02
CA ILE A 595 8.90 32.56 -8.35
C ILE A 595 10.06 32.25 -9.30
N ASP A 596 11.32 32.30 -8.85
CA ASP A 596 12.48 31.94 -9.68
C ASP A 596 12.54 30.43 -9.99
N GLN A 597 12.12 29.57 -9.07
CA GLN A 597 11.90 28.14 -9.36
C GLN A 597 10.79 27.95 -10.40
N ALA A 598 9.68 28.70 -10.33
CA ALA A 598 8.60 28.66 -11.31
C ALA A 598 9.05 29.16 -12.70
N LYS A 599 9.91 30.19 -12.76
CA LYS A 599 10.54 30.65 -14.02
C LYS A 599 11.38 29.53 -14.65
N LYS A 600 12.24 28.87 -13.87
CA LYS A 600 13.04 27.72 -14.31
C LYS A 600 12.18 26.55 -14.78
N LEU A 601 11.09 26.23 -14.07
CA LEU A 601 10.17 25.17 -14.48
C LEU A 601 9.43 25.54 -15.77
N ALA A 602 8.98 26.79 -15.94
CA ALA A 602 8.33 27.24 -17.18
C ALA A 602 9.26 27.09 -18.39
N THR A 603 10.54 27.45 -18.25
CA THR A 603 11.57 27.21 -19.29
C THR A 603 11.70 25.72 -19.62
N LYS A 604 11.84 24.86 -18.59
CA LYS A 604 11.92 23.42 -18.79
C LYS A 604 10.67 22.86 -19.49
N LEU A 605 9.48 23.25 -19.05
CA LEU A 605 8.22 22.73 -19.61
C LEU A 605 7.98 23.17 -21.07
N VAL A 606 8.48 24.33 -21.49
CA VAL A 606 8.45 24.74 -22.91
C VAL A 606 9.42 23.87 -23.72
N TYR A 607 10.63 23.60 -23.21
CA TYR A 607 11.59 22.70 -23.85
C TYR A 607 11.07 21.25 -23.94
N ASP A 608 10.51 20.72 -22.84
CA ASP A 608 9.90 19.40 -22.79
C ASP A 608 8.74 19.30 -23.81
N ALA A 609 7.90 20.35 -23.93
CA ALA A 609 6.79 20.40 -24.89
C ALA A 609 7.26 20.38 -26.35
N VAL A 610 8.35 21.06 -26.69
CA VAL A 610 8.94 20.99 -28.04
C VAL A 610 9.35 19.55 -28.34
N ASN A 611 10.12 18.91 -27.45
CA ASN A 611 10.60 17.55 -27.66
C ASN A 611 9.47 16.52 -27.73
N SER A 612 8.48 16.61 -26.85
CA SER A 612 7.37 15.66 -26.79
C SER A 612 6.44 15.78 -27.99
N VAL A 613 6.10 17.00 -28.42
CA VAL A 613 5.24 17.18 -29.60
C VAL A 613 5.98 16.79 -30.88
N HIS A 614 7.29 17.04 -31.00
CA HIS A 614 8.06 16.57 -32.17
C HIS A 614 8.11 15.03 -32.25
N SER A 615 8.38 14.35 -31.14
CA SER A 615 8.49 12.87 -31.08
C SER A 615 7.17 12.10 -31.03
N MET A 616 6.05 12.76 -30.74
CA MET A 616 4.71 12.15 -30.69
C MET A 616 4.24 11.63 -32.06
N ASP A 617 3.72 10.41 -32.13
CA ASP A 617 3.02 9.93 -33.33
C ASP A 617 1.73 10.72 -33.63
N MET A 618 1.40 10.88 -34.90
CA MET A 618 0.18 11.58 -35.31
C MET A 618 -1.05 10.85 -34.78
N PRO A 619 -1.95 11.53 -34.03
CA PRO A 619 -3.19 10.90 -33.58
C PRO A 619 -4.06 10.53 -34.79
N GLU A 620 -4.73 9.37 -34.72
CA GLU A 620 -5.60 8.87 -35.79
C GLU A 620 -6.58 9.94 -36.28
N ALA A 621 -6.71 10.04 -37.61
CA ALA A 621 -7.37 11.15 -38.25
C ALA A 621 -8.83 11.32 -37.79
N VAL A 622 -9.22 12.58 -37.56
CA VAL A 622 -10.62 12.97 -37.34
C VAL A 622 -11.37 12.83 -38.67
N ASN A 623 -11.85 11.63 -38.96
CA ASN A 623 -12.84 11.40 -40.01
C ASN A 623 -14.21 11.85 -39.49
N SER A 624 -14.63 13.02 -39.97
CA SER A 624 -15.99 13.49 -39.89
C SER A 624 -16.94 12.56 -40.68
N ALA A 625 -18.08 12.23 -40.09
CA ALA A 625 -19.22 11.54 -40.71
C ALA A 625 -18.94 10.15 -41.31
N ALA A 626 -19.08 9.12 -40.47
CA ALA A 626 -19.55 7.81 -40.90
C ALA A 626 -20.94 7.56 -40.29
N THR A 627 -21.89 7.21 -41.15
CA THR A 627 -23.30 6.98 -40.84
C THR A 627 -23.54 5.92 -39.78
N SER A 628 -24.68 6.04 -39.10
CA SER A 628 -25.27 4.98 -38.28
C SER A 628 -25.33 3.65 -39.02
N ASN A 629 -24.53 2.68 -38.59
CA ASN A 629 -24.79 1.25 -38.77
C ASN A 629 -24.36 0.55 -37.48
N GLY A 630 -25.33 0.01 -36.76
CA GLY A 630 -25.08 -0.72 -35.52
C GLY A 630 -24.43 -2.05 -35.82
N ILE A 631 -23.20 -2.26 -35.36
CA ILE A 631 -22.62 -3.59 -35.25
C ILE A 631 -23.33 -4.28 -34.06
N PRO A 632 -24.06 -5.39 -34.26
CA PRO A 632 -24.74 -6.05 -33.15
C PRO A 632 -23.71 -6.68 -32.22
N ILE A 633 -23.74 -6.32 -30.93
CA ILE A 633 -23.10 -7.14 -29.91
C ILE A 633 -23.96 -8.38 -29.74
N SER A 634 -23.61 -9.45 -30.45
CA SER A 634 -24.27 -10.74 -30.38
C SER A 634 -24.10 -11.34 -28.97
N ARG A 635 -25.11 -11.16 -28.13
CA ARG A 635 -25.30 -12.01 -26.95
C ARG A 635 -25.54 -13.45 -27.43
N PRO A 636 -24.93 -14.48 -26.80
CA PRO A 636 -25.44 -15.84 -26.93
C PRO A 636 -26.90 -15.88 -26.43
N PRO A 637 -27.80 -16.65 -27.09
CA PRO A 637 -29.19 -16.73 -26.65
C PRO A 637 -29.28 -17.46 -25.30
N VAL A 638 -30.04 -16.87 -24.37
CA VAL A 638 -30.44 -17.54 -23.14
C VAL A 638 -31.43 -18.66 -23.51
N SER A 639 -31.05 -19.92 -23.26
CA SER A 639 -31.92 -21.07 -23.47
C SER A 639 -33.08 -21.05 -22.46
N SER A 640 -34.27 -20.67 -22.94
CA SER A 640 -35.51 -20.78 -22.17
C SER A 640 -36.15 -22.15 -22.42
N SER A 641 -36.28 -22.95 -21.37
CA SER A 641 -37.02 -24.22 -21.42
C SER A 641 -38.53 -23.96 -21.63
N PRO A 642 -39.24 -24.80 -22.39
CA PRO A 642 -40.60 -24.48 -22.85
C PRO A 642 -41.67 -24.69 -21.78
N ARG A 643 -42.64 -23.78 -21.71
CA ARG A 643 -43.99 -24.07 -21.22
C ARG A 643 -44.97 -24.04 -22.40
N GLN A 644 -45.86 -25.02 -22.44
CA GLN A 644 -46.86 -25.19 -23.48
C GLN A 644 -47.97 -24.14 -23.39
N SER A 645 -48.41 -23.61 -24.54
CA SER A 645 -49.82 -23.24 -24.74
C SER A 645 -50.20 -23.24 -26.23
N VAL A 646 -51.41 -23.73 -26.48
CA VAL A 646 -52.03 -24.08 -27.76
C VAL A 646 -52.41 -22.87 -28.64
N SER A 647 -52.15 -22.95 -29.96
CA SER A 647 -52.95 -22.43 -31.11
C SER A 647 -52.05 -22.38 -32.37
N SER A 648 -52.25 -23.14 -33.45
CA SER A 648 -53.36 -23.24 -34.44
C SER A 648 -53.36 -22.18 -35.56
N LEU A 649 -52.84 -22.60 -36.73
CA LEU A 649 -53.28 -22.26 -38.11
C LEU A 649 -53.19 -20.82 -38.67
N GLY A 650 -52.78 -20.73 -39.94
CA GLY A 650 -52.87 -19.54 -40.83
C GLY A 650 -51.55 -19.22 -41.55
N GLN A 651 -51.32 -19.71 -42.78
CA GLN A 651 -51.68 -19.05 -44.06
C GLN A 651 -51.04 -17.65 -44.21
N SER A 652 -49.94 -17.50 -44.97
CA SER A 652 -49.78 -17.56 -46.45
C SER A 652 -50.01 -16.21 -47.14
N ASN A 653 -49.04 -15.82 -48.00
CA ASN A 653 -49.14 -15.11 -49.29
C ASN A 653 -47.89 -14.23 -49.46
N THR A 654 -46.91 -14.54 -50.34
CA THR A 654 -46.90 -14.61 -51.83
C THR A 654 -47.01 -13.25 -52.54
N THR A 655 -45.92 -12.87 -53.22
CA THR A 655 -45.76 -12.08 -54.49
C THR A 655 -44.29 -11.65 -54.50
N HIS A 656 -43.33 -12.22 -55.26
CA HIS A 656 -43.30 -12.84 -56.61
C HIS A 656 -43.49 -11.83 -57.76
N PHE A 657 -42.68 -12.01 -58.83
CA PHE A 657 -42.58 -11.28 -60.12
C PHE A 657 -41.62 -10.07 -60.20
N GLU A 658 -40.73 -9.92 -61.21
CA GLU A 658 -40.19 -10.88 -62.21
C GLU A 658 -38.91 -10.38 -62.94
N ARG A 659 -38.09 -11.34 -63.42
CA ARG A 659 -37.14 -11.42 -64.59
C ARG A 659 -36.39 -10.16 -65.14
N ASP A 660 -35.07 -10.15 -65.37
CA ASP A 660 -34.22 -10.97 -66.29
C ASP A 660 -34.56 -10.74 -67.81
N PRO A 661 -33.68 -10.92 -68.84
CA PRO A 661 -32.52 -11.85 -68.92
C PRO A 661 -31.27 -11.41 -69.73
N GLY A 662 -30.22 -12.28 -69.76
CA GLY A 662 -29.28 -12.30 -70.91
C GLY A 662 -27.93 -13.05 -70.80
N HIS A 663 -27.90 -14.36 -71.12
CA HIS A 663 -26.89 -15.10 -71.95
C HIS A 663 -25.35 -15.05 -71.63
N GLN A 664 -24.50 -16.07 -71.82
CA GLN A 664 -24.62 -17.53 -72.09
C GLN A 664 -23.20 -18.21 -72.05
N LYS A 665 -23.14 -19.56 -71.91
CA LYS A 665 -22.08 -20.52 -72.35
C LYS A 665 -20.80 -20.81 -71.51
N ASN A 666 -20.77 -22.06 -71.01
CA ASN A 666 -19.76 -23.15 -71.12
C ASN A 666 -18.27 -22.85 -71.45
N SER A 667 -17.34 -23.43 -70.66
CA SER A 667 -16.60 -24.70 -70.96
C SER A 667 -15.39 -24.88 -70.00
N MET A 668 -15.32 -25.98 -69.22
CA MET A 668 -14.47 -27.18 -69.42
C MET A 668 -12.94 -27.06 -69.19
N HIS A 669 -12.50 -27.77 -68.14
CA HIS A 669 -11.39 -28.76 -68.09
C HIS A 669 -9.89 -28.39 -68.04
N ASP A 670 -9.22 -29.19 -67.17
CA ASP A 670 -7.87 -29.79 -67.24
C ASP A 670 -6.64 -28.91 -66.91
N GLU A 671 -5.89 -29.18 -65.83
CA GLU A 671 -4.93 -30.29 -65.51
C GLU A 671 -3.47 -29.83 -65.81
N ASP A 672 -2.40 -30.25 -65.12
CA ASP A 672 -2.22 -30.74 -63.73
C ASP A 672 -0.69 -30.72 -63.41
N ILE A 673 -0.20 -31.60 -62.52
CA ILE A 673 1.21 -31.88 -62.12
C ILE A 673 1.66 -31.02 -60.93
N GLU A 674 1.38 -31.34 -59.65
CA GLU A 674 1.35 -32.63 -58.92
C GLU A 674 2.73 -33.07 -58.35
N ILE A 675 2.67 -33.92 -57.29
CA ILE A 675 3.75 -34.57 -56.50
C ILE A 675 4.34 -33.71 -55.35
N LYS A 676 4.34 -34.11 -54.06
CA LYS A 676 3.56 -35.04 -53.18
C LYS A 676 4.05 -34.83 -51.73
N GLY A 677 3.37 -35.19 -50.62
CA GLY A 677 2.09 -35.86 -50.37
C GLY A 677 1.88 -36.05 -48.85
N ASN A 678 0.63 -36.19 -48.39
CA ASN A 678 0.26 -36.35 -46.96
C ASN A 678 0.60 -37.73 -46.38
N ALA A 679 0.61 -37.85 -45.04
CA ALA A 679 -0.06 -38.97 -44.34
C ALA A 679 -0.36 -38.63 -42.86
N THR A 680 -1.55 -39.05 -42.41
CA THR A 680 -2.04 -39.05 -41.02
C THR A 680 -2.11 -40.50 -40.48
N GLU A 681 -2.54 -40.63 -39.21
CA GLU A 681 -3.25 -41.80 -38.63
C GLU A 681 -2.49 -43.02 -38.04
N TYR A 682 -2.53 -43.07 -36.69
CA TYR A 682 -3.15 -44.10 -35.81
C TYR A 682 -2.66 -45.57 -35.68
N SER A 683 -2.73 -45.99 -34.40
CA SER A 683 -3.06 -47.33 -33.83
C SER A 683 -1.97 -48.35 -33.44
N ASP A 684 -1.86 -48.52 -32.11
CA ASP A 684 -1.90 -49.75 -31.30
C ASP A 684 -0.88 -50.92 -31.39
N ALA A 685 -0.16 -51.06 -30.27
CA ALA A 685 -0.03 -52.23 -29.38
C ALA A 685 0.45 -53.62 -29.89
N SER A 686 1.52 -54.14 -29.24
CA SER A 686 1.53 -55.47 -28.57
C SER A 686 2.83 -55.71 -27.78
N GLU A 687 2.95 -56.88 -27.14
CA GLU A 687 3.75 -57.15 -25.92
C GLU A 687 5.17 -57.76 -26.12
N GLN A 688 5.96 -57.69 -25.03
CA GLN A 688 6.98 -58.63 -24.50
C GLN A 688 7.90 -59.46 -25.44
N ILE A 689 9.21 -59.50 -25.12
CA ILE A 689 10.03 -60.71 -24.80
C ILE A 689 11.52 -60.33 -24.54
N THR A 690 12.30 -61.27 -24.00
CA THR A 690 13.63 -61.17 -23.36
C THR A 690 14.88 -61.05 -24.27
N SER A 691 16.03 -60.79 -23.61
CA SER A 691 17.49 -60.83 -23.99
C SER A 691 17.96 -62.01 -24.90
N PRO A 692 19.20 -62.03 -25.52
CA PRO A 692 20.52 -61.59 -24.96
C PRO A 692 21.73 -61.13 -25.87
N ILE A 693 22.72 -60.46 -25.24
CA ILE A 693 24.22 -60.58 -25.30
C ILE A 693 25.08 -60.46 -26.63
N SER A 694 26.09 -59.56 -26.59
CA SER A 694 27.44 -59.55 -27.30
C SER A 694 27.56 -59.40 -28.84
N SER A 695 28.67 -58.96 -29.48
CA SER A 695 29.88 -58.15 -29.11
C SER A 695 30.81 -57.85 -30.32
N SER A 696 31.52 -56.70 -30.32
CA SER A 696 32.87 -56.47 -30.95
C SER A 696 32.96 -56.45 -32.52
N PRO A 697 34.11 -56.17 -33.21
CA PRO A 697 35.48 -55.83 -32.74
C PRO A 697 36.30 -54.69 -33.49
N ALA A 698 37.35 -54.20 -32.80
CA ALA A 698 38.77 -53.98 -33.20
C ALA A 698 39.30 -53.11 -34.40
N LYS A 699 40.25 -52.22 -34.03
CA LYS A 699 41.65 -51.97 -34.54
C LYS A 699 41.96 -51.63 -36.03
N THR A 700 42.73 -50.55 -36.23
CA THR A 700 44.03 -50.54 -36.95
C THR A 700 44.90 -49.31 -36.62
N SER A 701 46.19 -49.33 -36.99
CA SER A 701 47.27 -48.42 -36.54
C SER A 701 47.73 -47.46 -37.69
N PRO A 702 48.74 -46.57 -37.55
CA PRO A 702 48.72 -45.23 -38.17
C PRO A 702 49.81 -44.97 -39.25
N ILE A 703 49.85 -43.76 -39.86
CA ILE A 703 51.07 -43.10 -40.40
C ILE A 703 50.87 -41.60 -40.80
N THR A 704 51.84 -40.75 -40.40
CA THR A 704 52.36 -39.44 -40.90
C THR A 704 51.53 -38.23 -41.40
N GLU A 705 51.89 -37.07 -40.81
CA GLU A 705 52.24 -35.75 -41.40
C GLU A 705 51.23 -34.69 -41.93
N ALA A 706 51.67 -33.43 -41.71
CA ALA A 706 51.42 -32.16 -42.43
C ALA A 706 50.07 -31.40 -42.33
N HIS A 707 50.12 -30.35 -41.49
CA HIS A 707 49.62 -28.97 -41.71
C HIS A 707 48.12 -28.56 -41.65
N ARG A 708 47.97 -27.34 -41.11
CA ARG A 708 46.85 -26.35 -41.14
C ARG A 708 45.56 -26.59 -40.31
N ARG A 709 45.57 -25.88 -39.17
CA ARG A 709 44.46 -25.24 -38.42
C ARG A 709 43.06 -25.25 -39.07
N SER A 710 42.08 -25.67 -38.29
CA SER A 710 40.84 -24.90 -38.09
C SER A 710 40.39 -25.00 -36.62
N LYS A 711 39.92 -23.90 -36.01
CA LYS A 711 39.46 -23.87 -34.62
C LYS A 711 38.06 -24.48 -34.52
N ARG A 712 37.80 -25.34 -33.52
CA ARG A 712 36.43 -25.62 -33.05
C ARG A 712 36.18 -24.90 -31.72
N ASN A 713 35.03 -24.23 -31.64
CA ASN A 713 34.60 -23.50 -30.45
C ASN A 713 34.13 -24.48 -29.36
N VAL A 714 34.40 -24.14 -28.10
CA VAL A 714 33.81 -24.81 -26.93
C VAL A 714 32.36 -24.33 -26.78
N THR A 715 31.41 -25.27 -26.70
CA THR A 715 29.99 -24.98 -26.47
C THR A 715 29.72 -24.59 -25.01
N ALA A 716 28.72 -23.74 -24.78
CA ALA A 716 28.43 -23.14 -23.47
C ALA A 716 28.17 -24.15 -22.33
N ASP A 717 27.70 -25.36 -22.66
CA ASP A 717 27.26 -26.39 -21.72
C ASP A 717 28.39 -27.07 -20.90
N GLN A 718 29.66 -26.79 -21.23
CA GLN A 718 30.82 -27.36 -20.54
C GLN A 718 31.54 -26.38 -19.60
N ASN A 719 31.12 -25.12 -19.53
CA ASN A 719 31.77 -24.10 -18.71
C ASN A 719 31.34 -24.18 -17.23
N LEU A 720 32.29 -24.41 -16.34
CA LEU A 720 32.10 -24.52 -14.88
C LEU A 720 32.53 -23.24 -14.13
N GLY A 721 32.80 -22.15 -14.82
CA GLY A 721 33.25 -20.87 -14.24
C GLY A 721 34.74 -20.59 -14.46
N SER A 722 35.18 -19.42 -14.00
CA SER A 722 36.51 -18.88 -14.33
C SER A 722 37.63 -19.49 -13.47
N CYS A 723 38.72 -19.92 -14.11
CA CYS A 723 39.91 -20.47 -13.47
C CYS A 723 40.61 -19.42 -12.59
N LYS A 724 40.69 -19.66 -11.28
CA LYS A 724 41.30 -18.74 -10.31
C LYS A 724 42.78 -18.39 -10.59
N LYS A 725 43.50 -19.21 -11.38
CA LYS A 725 44.89 -18.95 -11.79
C LYS A 725 45.07 -18.09 -13.06
N CYS A 726 44.09 -18.00 -13.96
CA CYS A 726 44.28 -17.31 -15.26
C CYS A 726 43.01 -16.73 -15.92
N GLY A 727 41.86 -16.76 -15.24
CA GLY A 727 40.58 -16.22 -15.73
C GLY A 727 39.85 -17.04 -16.81
N GLN A 728 40.53 -17.95 -17.50
CA GLN A 728 39.95 -18.78 -18.57
C GLN A 728 38.93 -19.81 -18.04
N PRO A 729 37.94 -20.26 -18.84
CA PRO A 729 36.93 -21.23 -18.40
C PRO A 729 37.53 -22.54 -17.86
N VAL A 730 36.99 -23.05 -16.75
CA VAL A 730 37.22 -24.41 -16.27
C VAL A 730 36.20 -25.33 -16.93
N ILE A 731 36.66 -26.47 -17.44
CA ILE A 731 35.83 -27.48 -18.10
C ILE A 731 36.01 -28.85 -17.46
N ASP A 732 35.01 -29.70 -17.60
CA ASP A 732 35.09 -31.11 -17.25
C ASP A 732 35.96 -31.86 -18.28
N LYS A 733 37.03 -32.53 -17.82
CA LYS A 733 37.93 -33.36 -18.64
C LYS A 733 37.81 -34.85 -18.27
N GLY A 734 36.61 -35.30 -17.88
CA GLY A 734 36.30 -36.70 -17.62
C GLY A 734 36.66 -37.13 -16.19
N VAL A 735 37.95 -37.26 -15.88
CA VAL A 735 38.46 -37.69 -14.56
C VAL A 735 38.82 -36.54 -13.62
N LEU A 736 38.92 -35.33 -14.16
CA LEU A 736 39.25 -34.11 -13.44
C LEU A 736 38.57 -32.91 -14.09
N TYR A 737 38.41 -31.83 -13.32
CA TYR A 737 38.02 -30.52 -13.81
C TYR A 737 39.29 -29.69 -14.01
N GLY A 738 39.44 -28.98 -15.13
CA GLY A 738 40.68 -28.28 -15.43
C GLY A 738 40.51 -27.12 -16.41
N CYS A 739 41.50 -26.22 -16.43
CA CYS A 739 41.47 -25.04 -17.29
C CYS A 739 41.40 -25.43 -18.79
N SER A 740 40.49 -24.79 -19.54
CA SER A 740 40.38 -24.91 -21.00
C SER A 740 41.57 -24.27 -21.73
N GLY A 741 42.09 -23.16 -21.22
CA GLY A 741 43.20 -22.41 -21.81
C GLY A 741 44.59 -23.02 -21.62
N TRP A 742 44.72 -24.17 -20.95
CA TRP A 742 46.00 -24.74 -20.51
C TRP A 742 47.07 -24.87 -21.63
N GLU A 743 46.67 -25.28 -22.84
CA GLU A 743 47.54 -25.38 -24.03
C GLU A 743 48.08 -24.03 -24.53
N ASN A 744 47.35 -22.93 -24.29
CA ASN A 744 47.69 -21.60 -24.80
C ASN A 744 48.30 -20.68 -23.73
N THR A 745 48.07 -20.95 -22.45
CA THR A 745 48.53 -20.11 -21.32
C THR A 745 49.46 -20.82 -20.35
N GLY A 746 49.74 -22.12 -20.54
CA GLY A 746 50.55 -22.92 -19.63
C GLY A 746 49.90 -23.18 -18.26
N CYS A 747 48.61 -22.88 -18.10
CA CYS A 747 47.93 -22.95 -16.80
C CYS A 747 47.73 -24.41 -16.32
N ASP A 748 48.30 -24.72 -15.16
CA ASP A 748 48.34 -26.06 -14.52
C ASP A 748 47.09 -26.41 -13.70
N PHE A 749 46.08 -25.53 -13.66
CA PHE A 749 44.90 -25.65 -12.79
C PHE A 749 44.07 -26.92 -13.08
N LYS A 750 43.98 -27.79 -12.08
CA LYS A 750 43.21 -29.05 -12.11
C LYS A 750 42.70 -29.46 -10.72
N ILE A 751 41.50 -30.01 -10.64
CA ILE A 751 40.89 -30.62 -9.45
C ILE A 751 40.38 -32.03 -9.83
N SER A 752 40.78 -33.06 -9.09
CA SER A 752 40.32 -34.44 -9.33
C SER A 752 38.83 -34.61 -9.01
N LYS A 753 38.10 -35.40 -9.82
CA LYS A 753 36.72 -35.83 -9.49
C LYS A 753 36.65 -36.77 -8.30
N THR A 754 37.77 -37.33 -7.86
CA THR A 754 37.83 -38.16 -6.65
C THR A 754 39.00 -37.73 -5.78
N ILE A 755 38.70 -37.33 -4.55
CA ILE A 755 39.69 -36.88 -3.57
C ILE A 755 39.49 -37.73 -2.31
N LYS A 756 40.54 -38.46 -1.90
CA LYS A 756 40.56 -39.27 -0.66
C LYS A 756 39.28 -40.11 -0.45
N GLY A 757 38.86 -40.84 -1.50
CA GLY A 757 37.70 -41.74 -1.45
C GLY A 757 36.32 -41.08 -1.62
N LYS A 758 36.23 -39.75 -1.72
CA LYS A 758 34.98 -39.02 -2.00
C LYS A 758 34.94 -38.52 -3.44
N VAL A 759 33.77 -38.66 -4.07
CA VAL A 759 33.47 -38.07 -5.37
C VAL A 759 33.18 -36.58 -5.16
N ILE A 760 33.74 -35.73 -6.03
CA ILE A 760 33.56 -34.28 -6.01
C ILE A 760 32.60 -33.91 -7.14
N GLU A 761 31.35 -33.67 -6.76
CA GLU A 761 30.24 -33.39 -7.66
C GLU A 761 30.36 -32.02 -8.34
N LYS A 762 29.64 -31.81 -9.44
CA LYS A 762 29.72 -30.62 -10.30
C LYS A 762 29.38 -29.35 -9.52
N GLU A 763 28.37 -29.42 -8.67
CA GLU A 763 27.90 -28.38 -7.75
C GLU A 763 29.00 -27.97 -6.76
N THR A 764 29.78 -28.93 -6.26
CA THR A 764 30.89 -28.67 -5.33
C THR A 764 32.00 -27.87 -6.02
N ILE A 765 32.29 -28.15 -7.29
CA ILE A 765 33.29 -27.41 -8.07
C ILE A 765 32.81 -26.02 -8.43
N LEU A 766 31.55 -25.88 -8.86
CA LEU A 766 30.92 -24.58 -9.09
C LEU A 766 31.06 -23.71 -7.82
N ARG A 767 30.72 -24.26 -6.65
CA ARG A 767 30.86 -23.57 -5.36
C ARG A 767 32.30 -23.19 -5.01
N ILE A 768 33.28 -24.07 -5.25
CA ILE A 768 34.71 -23.78 -5.05
C ILE A 768 35.19 -22.68 -6.01
N LEU A 769 34.71 -22.66 -7.26
CA LEU A 769 35.10 -21.68 -8.27
C LEU A 769 34.40 -20.32 -8.09
N GLU A 770 33.22 -20.28 -7.50
CA GLU A 770 32.54 -19.05 -7.10
C GLU A 770 33.12 -18.53 -5.77
N THR A 771 32.92 -19.27 -4.68
CA THR A 771 33.15 -18.85 -3.29
C THR A 771 34.56 -19.09 -2.76
N GLY A 772 35.38 -19.88 -3.47
CA GLY A 772 36.73 -20.28 -3.04
C GLY A 772 36.76 -21.49 -2.08
N SER A 773 35.59 -22.04 -1.71
CA SER A 773 35.45 -23.11 -0.70
C SER A 773 34.35 -24.13 -1.06
N SER A 774 34.50 -25.37 -0.62
CA SER A 774 33.51 -26.45 -0.85
C SER A 774 32.35 -26.48 0.14
N GLY A 775 32.51 -25.89 1.32
CA GLY A 775 31.76 -26.29 2.52
C GLY A 775 32.22 -27.65 3.08
N LEU A 776 31.62 -28.11 4.17
CA LEU A 776 32.03 -29.35 4.85
C LEU A 776 31.65 -30.59 4.04
N ILE A 777 32.65 -31.29 3.50
CA ILE A 777 32.46 -32.60 2.88
C ILE A 777 32.73 -33.66 3.96
N ARG A 778 31.69 -34.45 4.27
CA ARG A 778 31.76 -35.48 5.31
C ARG A 778 32.39 -36.78 4.80
N GLY A 779 33.30 -37.34 5.58
CA GLY A 779 33.79 -38.71 5.43
C GLY A 779 34.91 -38.98 4.41
N PHE A 780 35.87 -38.09 4.23
CA PHE A 780 37.11 -38.39 3.50
C PHE A 780 37.90 -39.51 4.19
N VAL A 781 38.57 -40.34 3.39
CA VAL A 781 39.29 -41.53 3.86
C VAL A 781 40.81 -41.27 3.85
N HIS A 782 41.41 -41.24 5.03
CA HIS A 782 42.86 -41.23 5.18
C HIS A 782 43.39 -42.66 5.25
N LYS A 783 43.90 -43.16 4.11
CA LYS A 783 44.52 -44.49 4.05
C LYS A 783 45.72 -44.61 5.00
N SER A 784 45.74 -45.69 5.79
CA SER A 784 46.91 -46.04 6.59
C SER A 784 48.10 -46.42 5.70
N LYS A 785 49.33 -46.14 6.14
CA LYS A 785 50.56 -46.65 5.50
C LYS A 785 51.10 -47.92 6.18
N GLU A 786 50.52 -48.30 7.31
CA GLU A 786 50.87 -49.51 8.07
C GLU A 786 49.74 -50.53 7.94
N SER A 787 50.08 -51.78 7.63
CA SER A 787 49.13 -52.86 7.29
C SER A 787 48.16 -53.27 8.40
N ASN A 788 48.41 -52.82 9.64
CA ASN A 788 47.66 -53.22 10.85
C ASN A 788 46.81 -52.08 11.46
N LYS A 789 46.54 -50.99 10.72
CA LYS A 789 45.64 -49.92 11.15
C LYS A 789 44.53 -49.68 10.14
N SER A 790 43.30 -49.57 10.62
CA SER A 790 42.13 -49.22 9.81
C SER A 790 42.24 -47.79 9.27
N ASP A 791 41.72 -47.59 8.06
CA ASP A 791 41.65 -46.28 7.43
C ASP A 791 40.80 -45.32 8.28
N THR A 792 41.33 -44.13 8.59
CA THR A 792 40.63 -43.14 9.41
C THR A 792 39.77 -42.21 8.55
N VAL A 793 38.55 -41.95 9.02
CA VAL A 793 37.56 -41.13 8.31
C VAL A 793 37.52 -39.74 8.93
N PHE A 794 37.56 -38.69 8.11
CA PHE A 794 37.56 -37.30 8.56
C PHE A 794 36.65 -36.40 7.72
N ASP A 795 36.12 -35.34 8.32
CA ASP A 795 35.33 -34.31 7.64
C ASP A 795 36.21 -33.08 7.41
N ALA A 796 36.16 -32.47 6.24
CA ALA A 796 36.98 -31.30 5.94
C ALA A 796 36.35 -30.40 4.87
N ILE A 797 36.83 -29.17 4.84
CA ILE A 797 36.52 -28.16 3.83
C ILE A 797 37.71 -28.07 2.87
N LEU A 798 37.44 -28.13 1.57
CA LEU A 798 38.41 -27.88 0.52
C LEU A 798 38.35 -26.39 0.15
N GLN A 799 39.44 -25.65 0.35
CA GLN A 799 39.51 -24.20 0.14
C GLN A 799 40.78 -23.82 -0.64
N PHE A 800 40.76 -22.73 -1.40
CA PHE A 800 42.00 -22.19 -1.97
C PHE A 800 42.78 -21.37 -0.94
N ASP A 801 44.08 -21.63 -0.84
CA ASP A 801 45.02 -20.75 -0.16
C ASP A 801 45.39 -19.50 -0.99
N GLN A 802 46.16 -18.60 -0.39
CA GLN A 802 46.61 -17.35 -1.03
C GLN A 802 47.49 -17.57 -2.28
N THR A 803 47.98 -18.79 -2.52
CA THR A 803 48.75 -19.16 -3.72
C THR A 803 47.90 -19.82 -4.81
N GLY A 804 46.60 -19.98 -4.58
CA GLY A 804 45.68 -20.62 -5.51
C GLY A 804 45.77 -22.15 -5.52
N LYS A 805 46.29 -22.76 -4.43
CA LYS A 805 46.35 -24.21 -4.24
C LYS A 805 45.24 -24.67 -3.28
N LEU A 806 44.67 -25.85 -3.56
CA LEU A 806 43.59 -26.41 -2.74
C LEU A 806 44.16 -27.03 -1.46
N CYS A 807 43.72 -26.54 -0.31
CA CYS A 807 44.13 -26.96 1.03
C CYS A 807 42.95 -27.55 1.84
N TRP A 808 43.28 -28.20 2.95
CA TRP A 808 42.31 -28.77 3.89
C TRP A 808 42.10 -27.83 5.06
N ASN A 809 40.86 -27.45 5.31
CA ASN A 809 40.47 -26.67 6.49
C ASN A 809 39.52 -27.52 7.36
N TYR A 810 39.74 -27.51 8.68
CA TYR A 810 39.01 -28.33 9.66
C TYR A 810 38.25 -27.41 10.61
N PRO A 811 36.95 -27.62 10.86
CA PRO A 811 36.18 -26.79 11.77
C PRO A 811 36.70 -26.95 13.21
N SER A 812 37.24 -25.88 13.79
CA SER A 812 37.65 -25.80 15.20
C SER A 812 36.88 -24.70 15.92
N THR A 813 36.66 -24.85 17.22
CA THR A 813 36.04 -23.85 18.10
C THR A 813 36.88 -22.58 18.25
N ASP A 814 38.18 -22.60 17.91
CA ASP A 814 39.10 -21.46 18.02
C ASP A 814 38.70 -20.26 17.14
N VAL A 815 37.77 -20.44 16.20
CA VAL A 815 37.23 -19.35 15.37
C VAL A 815 36.20 -18.49 16.13
N LEU A 816 35.68 -18.96 17.27
CA LEU A 816 34.74 -18.25 18.13
C LEU A 816 35.46 -17.15 18.94
N LYS A 817 34.77 -16.05 19.21
CA LYS A 817 35.35 -14.86 19.87
C LYS A 817 35.32 -14.91 21.39
N LEU A 818 34.61 -15.88 21.96
CA LEU A 818 34.42 -16.05 23.40
C LEU A 818 34.68 -17.51 23.78
N PRO A 819 35.22 -17.80 24.98
CA PRO A 819 35.42 -19.16 25.44
C PRO A 819 34.09 -19.92 25.55
N VAL A 820 33.99 -21.09 24.91
CA VAL A 820 32.81 -21.98 25.03
C VAL A 820 32.58 -22.49 26.46
N THR A 821 33.58 -22.38 27.33
CA THR A 821 33.50 -22.70 28.76
C THR A 821 32.59 -21.76 29.56
N LEU A 822 32.26 -20.57 29.05
CA LEU A 822 31.28 -19.67 29.67
C LEU A 822 29.82 -20.16 29.49
N LEU A 823 29.60 -21.13 28.61
CA LEU A 823 28.30 -21.77 28.36
C LEU A 823 28.29 -23.22 28.89
N LYS A 824 27.12 -23.64 29.38
CA LYS A 824 26.87 -25.00 29.89
C LYS A 824 26.87 -25.99 28.74
N SER A 825 27.71 -27.03 28.86
CA SER A 825 27.62 -28.21 28.00
C SER A 825 26.62 -29.18 28.61
N SER A 826 25.67 -29.62 27.79
CA SER A 826 24.78 -30.74 28.08
C SER A 826 24.66 -31.56 26.81
N ALA A 827 25.15 -32.80 26.84
CA ALA A 827 24.99 -33.72 25.72
C ALA A 827 23.51 -34.10 25.62
N VAL A 828 22.87 -33.73 24.51
CA VAL A 828 21.54 -34.25 24.16
C VAL A 828 21.72 -35.73 23.79
N ILE A 829 21.13 -36.61 24.60
CA ILE A 829 20.97 -38.03 24.25
C ILE A 829 19.51 -38.20 23.82
N PRO A 830 19.22 -38.33 22.51
CA PRO A 830 17.87 -38.68 22.05
C PRO A 830 17.44 -40.02 22.68
N PRO A 831 16.19 -40.16 23.15
CA PRO A 831 15.72 -41.44 23.68
C PRO A 831 15.83 -42.53 22.59
N SER A 832 16.40 -43.68 22.93
CA SER A 832 16.62 -44.76 21.98
C SER A 832 15.31 -45.36 21.47
N ASN A 833 15.25 -45.71 20.18
CA ASN A 833 14.10 -46.31 19.47
C ASN A 833 13.60 -47.69 19.98
N GLN A 834 13.98 -48.11 21.19
CA GLN A 834 13.64 -49.44 21.74
C GLN A 834 12.18 -49.56 22.22
N ASP A 835 11.53 -48.45 22.59
CA ASP A 835 10.16 -48.44 23.17
C ASP A 835 9.02 -48.19 22.16
N SER A 836 9.29 -48.06 20.86
CA SER A 836 8.27 -47.61 19.90
C SER A 836 7.05 -48.54 19.76
N LYS A 837 7.21 -49.86 19.96
CA LYS A 837 6.11 -50.84 19.75
C LYS A 837 4.92 -50.67 20.71
N SER A 838 5.17 -50.30 21.97
CA SER A 838 4.10 -50.13 22.97
C SER A 838 3.30 -48.86 22.69
N ALA A 839 3.98 -47.78 22.31
CA ALA A 839 3.37 -46.50 21.95
C ALA A 839 2.52 -46.58 20.67
N PHE A 840 2.90 -47.42 19.70
CA PHE A 840 2.09 -47.66 18.50
C PHE A 840 0.75 -48.30 18.90
N ALA A 841 0.78 -49.41 19.65
CA ALA A 841 -0.42 -50.13 20.07
C ALA A 841 -1.35 -49.27 20.96
N GLU A 842 -0.80 -48.38 21.79
CA GLU A 842 -1.59 -47.41 22.58
C GLU A 842 -2.36 -46.44 21.67
N LEU A 843 -1.68 -45.79 20.71
CA LEU A 843 -2.30 -44.82 19.80
C LEU A 843 -3.27 -45.47 18.79
N GLU A 844 -2.94 -46.66 18.26
CA GLU A 844 -3.84 -47.42 17.38
C GLU A 844 -5.12 -47.84 18.10
N ARG A 845 -5.03 -48.22 19.39
CA ARG A 845 -6.20 -48.53 20.22
C ARG A 845 -7.07 -47.30 20.48
N GLU A 846 -6.47 -46.17 20.90
CA GLU A 846 -7.27 -44.97 21.20
C GLU A 846 -7.91 -44.35 19.96
N THR A 847 -7.24 -44.40 18.80
CA THR A 847 -7.84 -43.97 17.54
C THR A 847 -8.98 -44.91 17.11
N ALA A 848 -8.83 -46.23 17.26
CA ALA A 848 -9.92 -47.19 17.04
C ALA A 848 -11.11 -47.00 18.00
N ASN A 849 -10.87 -46.74 19.28
CA ASN A 849 -11.91 -46.44 20.29
C ASN A 849 -12.77 -45.23 19.88
N LEU A 850 -12.15 -44.22 19.27
CA LEU A 850 -12.81 -43.01 18.74
C LEU A 850 -13.46 -43.21 17.36
N LYS A 851 -13.55 -44.46 16.87
CA LYS A 851 -14.04 -44.82 15.52
C LYS A 851 -13.22 -44.20 14.38
N LEU A 852 -11.92 -43.98 14.62
CA LEU A 852 -10.94 -43.46 13.66
C LEU A 852 -9.80 -44.48 13.43
N PRO A 853 -10.08 -45.73 13.00
CA PRO A 853 -9.04 -46.74 12.86
C PRO A 853 -7.92 -46.26 11.91
N ALA A 854 -6.69 -46.20 12.44
CA ALA A 854 -5.50 -45.83 11.71
C ALA A 854 -4.29 -46.62 12.23
N LYS A 855 -3.30 -46.84 11.36
CA LYS A 855 -2.08 -47.60 11.66
C LYS A 855 -0.88 -46.67 11.76
N VAL A 856 -0.09 -46.77 12.82
CA VAL A 856 1.14 -45.99 13.01
C VAL A 856 2.26 -46.60 12.16
N ILE A 857 2.87 -45.78 11.30
CA ILE A 857 3.95 -46.20 10.41
C ILE A 857 5.34 -45.70 10.84
N ARG A 858 5.40 -44.57 11.53
CA ARG A 858 6.65 -43.94 11.98
C ARG A 858 6.40 -43.10 13.22
N VAL A 859 7.40 -43.04 14.10
CA VAL A 859 7.46 -42.12 15.24
C VAL A 859 8.79 -41.38 15.21
N THR A 860 8.73 -40.08 15.47
CA THR A 860 9.91 -39.19 15.57
C THR A 860 9.87 -38.52 16.94
N TYR A 861 10.91 -38.74 17.76
CA TYR A 861 11.03 -38.18 19.10
C TYR A 861 11.80 -36.86 19.05
N GLY A 862 11.11 -35.74 19.25
CA GLY A 862 11.72 -34.41 19.31
C GLY A 862 11.91 -33.88 20.74
N PRO A 863 12.53 -32.69 20.91
CA PRO A 863 12.87 -32.15 22.23
C PRO A 863 11.66 -31.81 23.13
N ARG A 864 10.52 -31.46 22.52
CA ARG A 864 9.27 -31.05 23.19
C ARG A 864 8.07 -31.93 22.87
N VAL A 865 7.92 -32.36 21.61
CA VAL A 865 6.82 -33.24 21.18
C VAL A 865 7.34 -34.47 20.44
N THR A 866 6.57 -35.55 20.50
CA THR A 866 6.76 -36.77 19.72
C THR A 866 5.74 -36.75 18.59
N ARG A 867 6.19 -36.89 17.34
CA ARG A 867 5.32 -36.98 16.17
C ARG A 867 5.05 -38.45 15.84
N TYR A 868 3.78 -38.81 15.79
CA TYR A 868 3.28 -40.06 15.25
C TYR A 868 2.77 -39.83 13.83
N GLU A 869 3.16 -40.68 12.90
CA GLU A 869 2.68 -40.66 11.52
C GLU A 869 1.80 -41.89 11.28
N LEU A 870 0.57 -41.65 10.83
CA LEU A 870 -0.48 -42.67 10.72
C LEU A 870 -1.03 -42.74 9.29
N VAL A 871 -1.38 -43.96 8.89
CA VAL A 871 -2.18 -44.22 7.69
C VAL A 871 -3.61 -44.54 8.14
N PRO A 872 -4.63 -43.74 7.76
CA PRO A 872 -6.02 -44.04 8.08
C PRO A 872 -6.49 -45.32 7.35
N ALA A 873 -7.46 -46.02 7.91
CA ALA A 873 -8.10 -47.14 7.24
C ALA A 873 -8.83 -46.71 5.95
N GLU A 874 -8.97 -47.64 5.01
CA GLU A 874 -9.61 -47.38 3.72
C GLU A 874 -11.07 -46.92 3.89
N GLY A 875 -11.46 -45.87 3.15
CA GLY A 875 -12.77 -45.23 3.26
C GLY A 875 -12.97 -44.26 4.45
N LEU A 876 -11.99 -44.11 5.36
CA LEU A 876 -12.11 -43.20 6.50
C LEU A 876 -11.87 -41.73 6.10
N ASN A 877 -12.85 -40.85 6.35
CA ASN A 877 -12.68 -39.42 6.10
C ASN A 877 -11.68 -38.78 7.10
N ILE A 878 -10.59 -38.23 6.56
CA ILE A 878 -9.51 -37.59 7.32
C ILE A 878 -10.02 -36.36 8.10
N SER A 879 -11.08 -35.69 7.63
CA SER A 879 -11.73 -34.56 8.34
C SER A 879 -12.19 -34.93 9.77
N HIS A 880 -12.55 -36.19 9.99
CA HIS A 880 -13.03 -36.66 11.29
C HIS A 880 -11.95 -36.56 12.40
N PHE A 881 -10.66 -36.68 12.06
CA PHE A 881 -9.57 -36.43 13.02
C PHE A 881 -9.55 -34.98 13.49
N LYS A 882 -9.85 -34.02 12.61
CA LYS A 882 -9.97 -32.59 12.96
C LYS A 882 -11.16 -32.38 13.90
N ARG A 883 -12.34 -32.92 13.55
CA ARG A 883 -13.57 -32.84 14.37
C ARG A 883 -13.39 -33.46 15.75
N LEU A 884 -12.63 -34.55 15.86
CA LEU A 884 -12.38 -35.27 17.10
C LEU A 884 -11.06 -34.87 17.80
N LYS A 885 -10.42 -33.74 17.45
CA LYS A 885 -9.16 -33.27 18.06
C LYS A 885 -9.22 -33.25 19.60
N MET A 886 -10.30 -32.72 20.18
CA MET A 886 -10.46 -32.68 21.64
C MET A 886 -10.55 -34.08 22.26
N ASN A 887 -11.26 -35.01 21.60
CA ASN A 887 -11.39 -36.38 22.07
C ASN A 887 -10.07 -37.15 21.94
N LEU A 888 -9.31 -36.94 20.85
CA LEU A 888 -7.95 -37.47 20.68
C LEU A 888 -7.00 -36.94 21.77
N LYS A 889 -7.05 -35.63 22.07
CA LYS A 889 -6.28 -35.00 23.16
C LYS A 889 -6.57 -35.66 24.51
N MET A 890 -7.85 -35.87 24.83
CA MET A 890 -8.28 -36.52 26.07
C MET A 890 -7.87 -37.99 26.13
N ALA A 891 -8.07 -38.76 25.06
CA ALA A 891 -7.71 -40.18 25.00
C ALA A 891 -6.19 -40.40 25.15
N LEU A 892 -5.38 -39.53 24.53
CA LEU A 892 -3.93 -39.54 24.62
C LEU A 892 -3.39 -38.89 25.91
N LYS A 893 -4.26 -38.40 26.80
CA LYS A 893 -3.91 -37.74 28.07
C LYS A 893 -2.91 -36.60 27.90
N ALA A 894 -3.05 -35.86 26.80
CA ALA A 894 -2.10 -34.86 26.35
C ALA A 894 -2.48 -33.45 26.81
N GLU A 895 -1.49 -32.65 27.20
CA GLU A 895 -1.66 -31.23 27.56
C GLU A 895 -2.20 -30.40 26.38
N GLU A 896 -1.71 -30.67 25.17
CA GLU A 896 -2.23 -30.21 23.88
C GLU A 896 -1.80 -31.19 22.78
N ILE A 897 -2.46 -31.20 21.60
CA ILE A 897 -1.99 -31.94 20.43
C ILE A 897 -2.03 -31.09 19.17
N THR A 898 -1.14 -31.37 18.21
CA THR A 898 -1.15 -30.74 16.88
C THR A 898 -1.45 -31.79 15.82
N LEU A 899 -2.40 -31.50 14.93
CA LEU A 899 -2.85 -32.41 13.87
C LEU A 899 -2.44 -31.89 12.49
N TYR A 900 -1.90 -32.78 11.67
CA TYR A 900 -1.52 -32.54 10.27
C TYR A 900 -2.31 -33.49 9.39
N LEU A 901 -3.20 -32.95 8.54
CA LEU A 901 -4.26 -33.71 7.87
C LEU A 901 -4.31 -33.38 6.36
N PRO A 902 -3.44 -33.97 5.52
CA PRO A 902 -2.27 -34.80 5.87
C PRO A 902 -1.03 -33.95 6.21
N ILE A 903 0.10 -34.59 6.53
CA ILE A 903 1.42 -33.92 6.56
C ILE A 903 1.74 -33.41 5.15
N PRO A 904 2.08 -32.11 4.96
CA PRO A 904 2.33 -31.54 3.64
C PRO A 904 3.35 -32.33 2.81
N GLY A 905 2.99 -32.63 1.56
CA GLY A 905 3.81 -33.44 0.64
C GLY A 905 3.71 -34.96 0.85
N THR A 906 2.78 -35.44 1.68
CA THR A 906 2.58 -36.87 1.97
C THR A 906 1.10 -37.23 2.06
N ASN A 907 0.80 -38.54 2.07
CA ASN A 907 -0.55 -39.07 2.27
C ASN A 907 -0.81 -39.55 3.72
N VAL A 908 0.00 -39.11 4.69
CA VAL A 908 -0.05 -39.61 6.08
C VAL A 908 -0.55 -38.55 7.04
N ILE A 909 -1.26 -38.97 8.08
CA ILE A 909 -1.74 -38.11 9.17
C ILE A 909 -0.60 -37.92 10.16
N GLY A 910 -0.34 -36.68 10.57
CA GLY A 910 0.61 -36.38 11.65
C GLY A 910 -0.14 -36.04 12.94
N ILE A 911 0.21 -36.68 14.05
CA ILE A 911 -0.24 -36.30 15.39
C ILE A 911 1.00 -36.00 16.23
N GLU A 912 1.16 -34.75 16.67
CA GLU A 912 2.19 -34.36 17.63
C GLU A 912 1.60 -34.32 19.04
N VAL A 913 2.28 -35.00 19.96
CA VAL A 913 1.89 -35.16 21.37
C VAL A 913 3.09 -34.75 22.24
N PRO A 914 2.91 -34.08 23.40
CA PRO A 914 3.98 -33.79 24.34
C PRO A 914 4.90 -34.98 24.60
N SER A 915 6.22 -34.75 24.53
CA SER A 915 7.21 -35.80 24.78
C SER A 915 7.13 -36.23 26.25
N LYS A 916 7.17 -37.54 26.51
CA LYS A 916 7.24 -38.11 27.87
C LYS A 916 8.56 -37.76 28.58
N LEU A 917 9.61 -37.40 27.82
CA LEU A 917 10.94 -37.01 28.32
C LEU A 917 11.42 -35.74 27.59
N PRO A 918 10.85 -34.56 27.91
CA PRO A 918 11.24 -33.31 27.27
C PRO A 918 12.61 -32.83 27.80
N TYR A 919 13.45 -32.27 26.91
CA TYR A 919 14.77 -31.77 27.28
C TYR A 919 15.02 -30.35 26.77
N THR A 920 15.97 -29.65 27.41
CA THR A 920 16.34 -28.27 27.06
C THR A 920 17.41 -28.26 25.97
N VAL A 921 17.18 -27.49 24.91
CA VAL A 921 18.14 -27.28 23.81
C VAL A 921 19.14 -26.20 24.22
N HIS A 922 20.29 -26.57 24.79
CA HIS A 922 21.32 -25.60 25.18
C HIS A 922 22.05 -25.01 23.97
N LEU A 923 22.45 -23.72 24.07
CA LEU A 923 23.13 -23.00 22.99
C LEU A 923 24.50 -23.59 22.61
N ARG A 924 25.32 -24.00 23.59
CA ARG A 924 26.71 -24.43 23.37
C ARG A 924 26.85 -25.63 22.40
N PRO A 925 26.12 -26.75 22.58
CA PRO A 925 26.16 -27.86 21.60
C PRO A 925 25.86 -27.45 20.15
N LEU A 926 25.08 -26.38 19.94
CA LEU A 926 24.76 -25.86 18.61
C LEU A 926 25.92 -25.06 18.00
N LEU A 927 26.70 -24.35 18.84
CA LEU A 927 27.89 -23.57 18.46
C LEU A 927 29.14 -24.45 18.30
N GLU A 928 29.28 -25.51 19.10
CA GLU A 928 30.36 -26.51 18.99
C GLU A 928 30.14 -27.49 17.82
N ASN A 929 28.97 -27.44 17.16
CA ASN A 929 28.65 -28.32 16.05
C ASN A 929 29.55 -28.03 14.83
N LYS A 930 30.15 -29.09 14.26
CA LYS A 930 31.01 -29.02 13.07
C LYS A 930 30.36 -28.31 11.89
N GLU A 931 29.05 -28.45 11.71
CA GLU A 931 28.32 -27.81 10.62
C GLU A 931 28.28 -26.29 10.78
N PHE A 932 27.89 -25.79 11.96
CA PHE A 932 27.92 -24.37 12.30
C PHE A 932 29.32 -23.77 12.11
N LEU A 933 30.33 -24.44 12.66
CA LEU A 933 31.74 -24.02 12.55
C LEU A 933 32.23 -24.01 11.09
N ALA A 934 31.70 -24.88 10.23
CA ALA A 934 32.07 -24.96 8.81
C ALA A 934 31.32 -23.99 7.88
N THR A 935 30.07 -23.65 8.21
CA THR A 935 29.20 -22.78 7.39
C THR A 935 28.99 -21.40 8.02
N ARG A 936 29.92 -20.94 8.87
CA ARG A 936 29.78 -19.66 9.57
C ARG A 936 29.98 -18.47 8.62
N THR A 937 28.91 -17.74 8.35
CA THR A 937 28.94 -16.39 7.77
C THR A 937 28.95 -15.33 8.88
N ALA A 938 29.01 -14.04 8.54
CA ALA A 938 29.15 -12.96 9.52
C ALA A 938 28.01 -12.91 10.55
N LEU A 939 26.77 -13.19 10.15
CA LEU A 939 25.57 -13.09 11.00
C LEU A 939 24.79 -14.41 11.12
N ASN A 940 25.49 -15.54 10.98
CA ASN A 940 24.93 -16.88 11.23
C ASN A 940 24.72 -17.12 12.74
N PHE A 941 23.58 -17.69 13.12
CA PHE A 941 23.21 -18.07 14.47
C PHE A 941 22.34 -19.34 14.49
N PRO A 942 22.39 -20.17 15.55
CA PRO A 942 21.46 -21.27 15.71
C PRO A 942 20.08 -20.75 16.11
N ILE A 943 19.05 -21.18 15.38
CA ILE A 943 17.66 -20.95 15.73
C ILE A 943 17.27 -21.86 16.91
N GLY A 944 17.66 -23.14 16.83
CA GLY A 944 17.25 -24.19 17.76
C GLY A 944 17.46 -25.59 17.19
N MET A 945 16.67 -26.55 17.66
CA MET A 945 16.59 -27.91 17.09
C MET A 945 15.23 -28.15 16.44
N ASP A 946 15.19 -29.00 15.43
CA ASP A 946 13.96 -29.47 14.78
C ASP A 946 13.30 -30.65 15.52
N MET A 947 12.23 -31.18 14.91
CA MET A 947 11.49 -32.31 15.46
C MET A 947 12.24 -33.65 15.43
N SER A 948 13.34 -33.74 14.70
CA SER A 948 14.24 -34.89 14.60
C SER A 948 15.40 -34.80 15.60
N GLY A 949 15.55 -33.66 16.29
CA GLY A 949 16.70 -33.33 17.13
C GLY A 949 17.89 -32.73 16.36
N GLU A 950 17.74 -32.47 15.07
CA GLU A 950 18.80 -31.87 14.24
C GLU A 950 18.85 -30.34 14.44
N PRO A 951 20.03 -29.73 14.48
CA PRO A 951 20.18 -28.29 14.67
C PRO A 951 19.74 -27.51 13.42
N VAL A 952 19.10 -26.36 13.63
CA VAL A 952 18.67 -25.47 12.55
C VAL A 952 19.30 -24.09 12.72
N TYR A 953 19.92 -23.59 11.65
CA TYR A 953 20.68 -22.34 11.62
C TYR A 953 20.00 -21.29 10.73
N ALA A 954 20.21 -20.01 11.04
CA ALA A 954 19.75 -18.85 10.29
C ALA A 954 20.88 -17.84 10.12
N ASP A 955 20.85 -17.05 9.04
CA ASP A 955 21.79 -15.97 8.82
C ASP A 955 21.04 -14.66 8.55
N LEU A 956 21.20 -13.67 9.44
CA LEU A 956 20.58 -12.35 9.30
C LEU A 956 21.08 -11.58 8.06
N ALA A 957 22.27 -11.90 7.54
CA ALA A 957 22.76 -11.31 6.28
C ALA A 957 22.01 -11.85 5.06
N SER A 958 21.59 -13.12 5.11
CA SER A 958 20.81 -13.80 4.05
C SER A 958 19.33 -13.41 4.08
N MET A 959 18.79 -13.14 5.27
CA MET A 959 17.40 -12.78 5.54
C MET A 959 17.21 -11.25 5.45
N PRO A 960 15.99 -10.73 5.22
CA PRO A 960 15.77 -9.29 5.26
C PRO A 960 15.88 -8.79 6.72
N HIS A 961 14.86 -9.11 7.51
CA HIS A 961 14.68 -8.70 8.90
C HIS A 961 13.77 -9.73 9.59
N LEU A 962 13.86 -9.86 10.91
CA LEU A 962 13.21 -10.92 11.69
C LEU A 962 12.07 -10.36 12.57
N LEU A 963 10.88 -10.96 12.47
CA LEU A 963 9.76 -10.74 13.38
C LEU A 963 9.63 -11.91 14.37
N ILE A 964 9.49 -11.62 15.66
CA ILE A 964 9.33 -12.59 16.74
C ILE A 964 8.06 -12.23 17.52
N ALA A 965 7.12 -13.16 17.67
CA ALA A 965 5.87 -12.87 18.39
C ALA A 965 5.35 -14.08 19.16
N GLY A 966 4.65 -13.83 20.27
CA GLY A 966 4.04 -14.86 21.11
C GLY A 966 3.71 -14.34 22.50
N ALA A 967 2.92 -15.09 23.27
CA ALA A 967 2.48 -14.68 24.60
C ALA A 967 3.64 -14.55 25.60
N THR A 968 3.41 -13.80 26.68
CA THR A 968 4.34 -13.69 27.82
C THR A 968 4.67 -15.07 28.38
N GLY A 969 5.95 -15.36 28.63
CA GLY A 969 6.42 -16.66 29.13
C GLY A 969 6.58 -17.77 28.07
N ALA A 970 6.22 -17.53 26.81
CA ALA A 970 6.28 -18.57 25.78
C ALA A 970 7.72 -18.94 25.30
N GLY A 971 8.72 -18.09 25.57
CA GLY A 971 10.13 -18.31 25.20
C GLY A 971 10.79 -17.17 24.39
N LYS A 972 10.00 -16.16 23.99
CA LYS A 972 10.41 -15.00 23.16
C LYS A 972 11.76 -14.40 23.56
N SER A 973 11.89 -13.97 24.81
CA SER A 973 13.07 -13.23 25.30
C SER A 973 14.31 -14.12 25.44
N VAL A 974 14.12 -15.36 25.88
CA VAL A 974 15.19 -16.39 25.94
C VAL A 974 15.81 -16.63 24.55
N PHE A 975 14.97 -16.71 23.52
CA PHE A 975 15.43 -16.85 22.13
C PHE A 975 16.18 -15.61 21.62
N ILE A 976 15.70 -14.40 21.94
CA ILE A 976 16.41 -13.14 21.63
C ILE A 976 17.80 -13.14 22.29
N ASN A 977 17.89 -13.52 23.56
CA ASN A 977 19.15 -13.62 24.29
C ASN A 977 20.09 -14.67 23.70
N ALA A 978 19.61 -15.89 23.42
CA ALA A 978 20.43 -16.93 22.80
C ALA A 978 21.02 -16.50 21.44
N MET A 979 20.25 -15.76 20.64
CA MET A 979 20.69 -15.18 19.37
C MET A 979 21.71 -14.04 19.56
N ILE A 980 21.49 -13.10 20.49
CA ILE A 980 22.45 -12.03 20.81
C ILE A 980 23.79 -12.64 21.25
N ILE A 981 23.75 -13.61 22.16
CA ILE A 981 24.95 -14.34 22.61
C ILE A 981 25.64 -15.06 21.43
N SER A 982 24.91 -15.76 20.56
CA SER A 982 25.51 -16.40 19.37
C SER A 982 26.24 -15.41 18.45
N LEU A 983 25.71 -14.20 18.27
CA LEU A 983 26.34 -13.16 17.45
C LEU A 983 27.60 -12.60 18.14
N LEU A 984 27.59 -12.44 19.46
CA LEU A 984 28.78 -12.06 20.25
C LEU A 984 29.89 -13.12 20.20
N TYR A 985 29.54 -14.41 20.16
CA TYR A 985 30.49 -15.51 19.90
C TYR A 985 31.06 -15.50 18.47
N SER A 986 30.38 -14.83 17.53
CA SER A 986 30.75 -14.82 16.11
C SER A 986 31.57 -13.60 15.70
N LEU A 987 31.28 -12.40 16.24
CA LEU A 987 31.89 -11.14 15.83
C LEU A 987 32.38 -10.28 17.02
N GLY A 988 33.54 -9.64 16.82
CA GLY A 988 34.09 -8.65 17.73
C GLY A 988 33.40 -7.28 17.64
N PRO A 989 33.66 -6.39 18.62
CA PRO A 989 33.01 -5.08 18.70
C PRO A 989 33.44 -4.11 17.58
N ASP A 990 34.48 -4.45 16.82
CA ASP A 990 34.95 -3.75 15.63
C ASP A 990 34.09 -4.04 14.38
N LYS A 991 33.39 -5.18 14.35
CA LYS A 991 32.56 -5.64 13.22
C LYS A 991 31.07 -5.74 13.52
N LEU A 992 30.67 -5.78 14.80
CA LEU A 992 29.28 -5.90 15.22
C LEU A 992 28.94 -4.82 16.25
N LYS A 993 27.83 -4.12 16.02
CA LYS A 993 27.21 -3.19 16.97
C LYS A 993 25.72 -3.49 17.14
N PHE A 994 25.21 -3.26 18.35
CA PHE A 994 23.80 -3.42 18.71
C PHE A 994 23.16 -2.06 19.05
N LEU A 995 21.93 -1.84 18.58
CA LEU A 995 21.06 -0.77 19.06
C LEU A 995 19.85 -1.42 19.73
N PHE A 996 19.74 -1.29 21.04
CA PHE A 996 18.68 -1.91 21.83
C PHE A 996 17.59 -0.90 22.18
N ILE A 997 16.33 -1.31 21.96
CA ILE A 997 15.13 -0.59 22.39
C ILE A 997 14.35 -1.52 23.32
N ASP A 998 14.43 -1.24 24.62
CA ASP A 998 13.76 -1.99 25.68
C ASP A 998 12.95 -1.00 26.55
N PRO A 999 11.68 -0.72 26.20
CA PRO A 999 10.85 0.22 26.94
C PRO A 999 10.42 -0.27 28.32
N LYS A 1000 10.67 -1.55 28.65
CA LYS A 1000 10.32 -2.17 29.94
C LYS A 1000 11.53 -2.27 30.88
N MET A 1001 12.75 -2.19 30.35
CA MET A 1001 14.03 -2.31 31.06
C MET A 1001 14.28 -3.68 31.72
N VAL A 1002 13.63 -4.73 31.23
CA VAL A 1002 13.66 -6.07 31.83
C VAL A 1002 14.63 -7.01 31.12
N GLU A 1003 14.68 -6.99 29.79
CA GLU A 1003 15.22 -8.11 29.00
C GLU A 1003 16.61 -7.81 28.43
N LEU A 1004 16.87 -6.54 28.05
CA LEU A 1004 18.13 -6.15 27.41
C LEU A 1004 19.06 -5.34 28.33
N SER A 1005 18.59 -4.91 29.51
CA SER A 1005 19.35 -4.12 30.49
C SER A 1005 20.62 -4.83 31.00
N VAL A 1006 20.65 -6.17 30.98
CA VAL A 1006 21.84 -6.98 31.30
C VAL A 1006 23.04 -6.70 30.39
N TYR A 1007 22.83 -6.18 29.18
CA TYR A 1007 23.90 -5.84 28.23
C TYR A 1007 24.41 -4.39 28.34
N GLU A 1008 24.02 -3.65 29.37
CA GLU A 1008 24.51 -2.27 29.55
C GLU A 1008 26.05 -2.25 29.66
N ASN A 1009 26.67 -1.24 29.03
CA ASN A 1009 28.13 -1.04 28.92
C ASN A 1009 28.94 -2.03 28.04
N ILE A 1010 28.36 -3.06 27.41
CA ILE A 1010 29.16 -3.95 26.55
C ILE A 1010 29.82 -3.19 25.37
N PRO A 1011 31.05 -3.56 24.95
CA PRO A 1011 31.77 -2.88 23.87
C PRO A 1011 31.01 -2.87 22.53
N HIS A 1012 30.09 -3.81 22.33
CA HIS A 1012 29.26 -3.92 21.13
C HIS A 1012 28.07 -2.95 21.09
N LEU A 1013 27.82 -2.09 22.08
CA LEU A 1013 26.72 -1.11 21.96
C LEU A 1013 27.03 -0.01 20.92
N PHE A 1014 26.06 0.29 20.06
CA PHE A 1014 26.06 1.44 19.13
C PHE A 1014 25.75 2.77 19.86
N GLY A 1015 24.99 2.67 20.94
CA GLY A 1015 24.58 3.76 21.82
C GLY A 1015 23.95 3.18 23.10
N PRO A 1016 23.57 4.03 24.08
CA PRO A 1016 22.88 3.59 25.29
C PRO A 1016 21.55 2.90 24.96
N ILE A 1017 21.13 1.98 25.83
CA ILE A 1017 19.87 1.26 25.67
C ILE A 1017 18.71 2.26 25.72
N VAL A 1018 17.80 2.18 24.74
CA VAL A 1018 16.72 3.15 24.59
C VAL A 1018 15.47 2.66 25.32
N THR A 1019 15.19 3.31 26.45
CA THR A 1019 14.11 2.91 27.38
C THR A 1019 12.89 3.82 27.33
N ASP A 1020 13.02 5.04 26.81
CA ASP A 1020 11.90 5.95 26.59
C ASP A 1020 11.30 5.79 25.18
N VAL A 1021 9.97 5.63 25.12
CA VAL A 1021 9.22 5.38 23.89
C VAL A 1021 9.33 6.53 22.88
N LYS A 1022 9.46 7.79 23.31
CA LYS A 1022 9.65 8.93 22.40
C LYS A 1022 11.08 8.98 21.86
N ARG A 1023 12.08 8.64 22.69
CA ARG A 1023 13.48 8.47 22.28
C ARG A 1023 13.65 7.30 21.32
N ALA A 1024 12.85 6.24 21.41
CA ALA A 1024 12.85 5.13 20.44
C ALA A 1024 12.61 5.63 19.00
N GLY A 1025 11.58 6.46 18.78
CA GLY A 1025 11.34 7.08 17.48
C GLY A 1025 12.51 7.95 16.97
N ILE A 1026 13.21 8.65 17.87
CA ILE A 1026 14.42 9.43 17.53
C ILE A 1026 15.59 8.51 17.18
N ALA A 1027 15.78 7.41 17.91
CA ALA A 1027 16.83 6.43 17.66
C ALA A 1027 16.64 5.74 16.30
N LEU A 1028 15.41 5.37 15.95
CA LEU A 1028 15.07 4.83 14.64
C LEU A 1028 15.37 5.84 13.51
N LYS A 1029 14.99 7.12 13.67
CA LYS A 1029 15.34 8.18 12.70
C LYS A 1029 16.85 8.39 12.57
N LYS A 1030 17.61 8.32 13.67
CA LYS A 1030 19.09 8.37 13.64
C LYS A 1030 19.68 7.17 12.89
N LEU A 1031 19.09 5.98 13.02
CA LEU A 1031 19.53 4.78 12.29
C LEU A 1031 19.24 4.88 10.78
N VAL A 1032 18.13 5.51 10.37
CA VAL A 1032 17.86 5.85 8.95
C VAL A 1032 18.92 6.81 8.40
N VAL A 1033 19.33 7.84 9.15
CA VAL A 1033 20.40 8.76 8.72
C VAL A 1033 21.76 8.07 8.61
N GLU A 1034 22.10 7.15 9.54
CA GLU A 1034 23.32 6.34 9.43
C GLU A 1034 23.28 5.37 8.24
N MET A 1035 22.10 4.82 7.91
CA MET A 1035 21.89 4.02 6.69
C MET A 1035 22.17 4.84 5.41
N GLU A 1036 21.65 6.06 5.32
CA GLU A 1036 21.87 6.96 4.17
C GLU A 1036 23.34 7.33 4.02
N LYS A 1037 23.99 7.75 5.11
CA LYS A 1037 25.42 8.03 5.16
C LYS A 1037 26.28 6.82 4.73
N ARG A 1038 25.87 5.60 5.09
CA ARG A 1038 26.55 4.38 4.62
C ARG A 1038 26.40 4.17 3.12
N TYR A 1039 25.23 4.46 2.55
CA TYR A 1039 25.06 4.43 1.09
C TYR A 1039 25.94 5.47 0.37
N GLU A 1040 26.14 6.66 0.93
CA GLU A 1040 27.10 7.64 0.39
C GLU A 1040 28.53 7.08 0.38
N ILE A 1041 28.96 6.44 1.47
CA ILE A 1041 30.29 5.80 1.56
C ILE A 1041 30.42 4.65 0.55
N LEU A 1042 29.43 3.75 0.50
CA LEU A 1042 29.43 2.63 -0.46
C LEU A 1042 29.50 3.13 -1.92
N SER A 1043 28.73 4.18 -2.24
CA SER A 1043 28.74 4.82 -3.56
C SER A 1043 30.08 5.49 -3.88
N HIS A 1044 30.69 6.19 -2.92
CA HIS A 1044 32.00 6.85 -3.07
C HIS A 1044 33.10 5.85 -3.46
N TYR A 1045 33.10 4.67 -2.85
CA TYR A 1045 34.05 3.59 -3.17
C TYR A 1045 33.56 2.63 -4.28
N GLY A 1046 32.44 2.93 -4.96
CA GLY A 1046 31.93 2.14 -6.09
C GLY A 1046 31.46 0.71 -5.74
N VAL A 1047 31.12 0.44 -4.48
CA VAL A 1047 30.69 -0.88 -3.99
C VAL A 1047 29.18 -0.92 -3.72
N ARG A 1048 28.56 -2.09 -3.90
CA ARG A 1048 27.09 -2.24 -3.84
C ARG A 1048 26.55 -2.66 -2.47
N ASN A 1049 27.38 -3.24 -1.61
CA ASN A 1049 27.00 -3.71 -0.28
C ASN A 1049 28.22 -3.70 0.67
N ILE A 1050 27.94 -3.85 1.96
CA ILE A 1050 28.96 -3.81 3.02
C ILE A 1050 29.98 -4.95 2.94
N GLU A 1051 29.60 -6.12 2.43
CA GLU A 1051 30.51 -7.25 2.18
C GLU A 1051 31.56 -6.87 1.13
N SER A 1052 31.13 -6.31 -0.02
CA SER A 1052 32.03 -5.81 -1.06
C SER A 1052 32.93 -4.68 -0.56
N TYR A 1053 32.45 -3.86 0.38
CA TYR A 1053 33.26 -2.82 1.03
C TYR A 1053 34.38 -3.41 1.88
N TYR A 1054 34.06 -4.42 2.71
CA TYR A 1054 35.07 -5.14 3.48
C TYR A 1054 36.11 -5.84 2.58
N ASP A 1055 35.65 -6.54 1.54
CA ASP A 1055 36.51 -7.37 0.70
C ASP A 1055 37.41 -6.56 -0.27
N ARG A 1056 36.97 -5.37 -0.71
CA ARG A 1056 37.65 -4.59 -1.75
C ARG A 1056 38.26 -3.27 -1.29
N VAL A 1057 37.72 -2.67 -0.23
CA VAL A 1057 38.16 -1.36 0.27
C VAL A 1057 38.94 -1.56 1.56
N GLN A 1058 38.30 -2.08 2.60
CA GLN A 1058 38.90 -2.18 3.94
C GLN A 1058 40.04 -3.22 4.03
N SER A 1059 40.11 -4.16 3.10
CA SER A 1059 41.23 -5.11 2.94
C SER A 1059 42.49 -4.49 2.31
N VAL A 1060 42.33 -3.40 1.55
CA VAL A 1060 43.39 -2.74 0.76
C VAL A 1060 43.80 -1.41 1.40
N ASP A 1061 42.84 -0.66 1.94
CA ASP A 1061 43.04 0.60 2.65
C ASP A 1061 42.56 0.48 4.12
N PRO A 1062 43.50 0.24 5.06
CA PRO A 1062 43.21 0.22 6.49
C PRO A 1062 42.75 1.56 7.07
N SER A 1063 42.92 2.68 6.34
CA SER A 1063 42.49 4.02 6.77
C SER A 1063 41.03 4.33 6.42
N ALA A 1064 40.42 3.54 5.53
CA ALA A 1064 39.02 3.67 5.16
C ALA A 1064 38.07 3.48 6.38
N PRO A 1065 36.95 4.23 6.48
CA PRO A 1065 36.04 4.15 7.62
C PRO A 1065 35.55 2.73 7.92
N ARG A 1066 35.65 2.26 9.18
CA ARG A 1066 35.07 0.96 9.60
C ARG A 1066 33.55 1.06 9.61
N LEU A 1067 32.87 0.12 8.94
CA LEU A 1067 31.41 0.05 8.89
C LEU A 1067 30.90 -1.24 9.56
N PRO A 1068 30.83 -1.33 10.91
CA PRO A 1068 30.33 -2.54 11.58
C PRO A 1068 28.87 -2.82 11.20
N TYR A 1069 28.48 -4.10 11.19
CA TYR A 1069 27.07 -4.48 11.11
C TYR A 1069 26.32 -3.90 12.30
N ILE A 1070 25.17 -3.26 12.07
CA ILE A 1070 24.30 -2.77 13.15
C ILE A 1070 23.07 -3.66 13.23
N ILE A 1071 22.84 -4.25 14.39
CA ILE A 1071 21.64 -5.05 14.69
C ILE A 1071 20.75 -4.23 15.61
N LEU A 1072 19.62 -3.76 15.09
CA LEU A 1072 18.56 -3.13 15.87
C LEU A 1072 17.69 -4.24 16.50
N VAL A 1073 17.56 -4.25 17.83
CA VAL A 1073 16.65 -5.14 18.56
C VAL A 1073 15.61 -4.31 19.30
N ILE A 1074 14.34 -4.64 19.06
CA ILE A 1074 13.18 -4.04 19.74
C ILE A 1074 12.49 -5.17 20.52
N ASP A 1075 12.48 -5.14 21.85
CA ASP A 1075 11.82 -6.21 22.62
C ASP A 1075 10.29 -6.16 22.51
N GLU A 1076 9.69 -4.97 22.63
CA GLU A 1076 8.24 -4.80 22.58
C GLU A 1076 7.85 -3.68 21.61
N LEU A 1077 7.53 -4.07 20.37
CA LEU A 1077 6.98 -3.16 19.36
C LEU A 1077 5.65 -2.54 19.79
N ALA A 1078 4.82 -3.26 20.56
CA ALA A 1078 3.47 -2.80 20.89
C ALA A 1078 3.46 -1.46 21.64
N ASP A 1079 4.38 -1.28 22.58
CA ASP A 1079 4.47 -0.07 23.41
C ASP A 1079 4.89 1.16 22.57
N LEU A 1080 5.73 0.93 21.54
CA LEU A 1080 6.09 1.93 20.54
C LEU A 1080 4.91 2.27 19.62
N MET A 1081 4.19 1.26 19.13
CA MET A 1081 3.07 1.43 18.21
C MET A 1081 1.87 2.14 18.86
N MET A 1082 1.60 1.86 20.14
CA MET A 1082 0.51 2.48 20.90
C MET A 1082 0.73 3.96 21.23
N THR A 1083 1.97 4.46 21.14
CA THR A 1083 2.32 5.85 21.53
C THR A 1083 2.75 6.70 20.34
N THR A 1084 3.57 6.15 19.44
CA THR A 1084 4.24 6.86 18.34
C THR A 1084 4.18 6.07 17.01
N GLY A 1085 3.15 5.25 16.83
CA GLY A 1085 3.09 4.22 15.78
C GLY A 1085 3.34 4.70 14.36
N ALA A 1086 2.87 5.87 13.95
CA ALA A 1086 3.10 6.37 12.58
C ALA A 1086 4.59 6.58 12.26
N ASP A 1087 5.31 7.30 13.14
CA ASP A 1087 6.74 7.58 13.00
C ASP A 1087 7.59 6.30 13.09
N VAL A 1088 7.19 5.38 13.98
CA VAL A 1088 7.88 4.11 14.22
C VAL A 1088 7.69 3.17 13.02
N GLU A 1089 6.46 3.02 12.51
CA GLU A 1089 6.13 2.21 11.34
C GLU A 1089 6.81 2.73 10.07
N GLU A 1090 6.90 4.05 9.88
CA GLU A 1090 7.65 4.65 8.77
C GLU A 1090 9.14 4.30 8.83
N CYS A 1091 9.78 4.44 9.98
CA CYS A 1091 11.20 4.12 10.14
C CYS A 1091 11.45 2.61 9.96
N ILE A 1092 10.61 1.76 10.55
CA ILE A 1092 10.65 0.30 10.38
C ILE A 1092 10.52 -0.05 8.90
N GLN A 1093 9.57 0.53 8.17
CA GLN A 1093 9.40 0.29 6.73
C GLN A 1093 10.66 0.70 5.95
N ARG A 1094 11.20 1.90 6.18
CA ARG A 1094 12.35 2.43 5.44
C ARG A 1094 13.63 1.63 5.71
N ILE A 1095 13.86 1.26 6.96
CA ILE A 1095 14.94 0.34 7.36
C ILE A 1095 14.72 -1.01 6.67
N ALA A 1096 13.53 -1.59 6.77
CA ALA A 1096 13.26 -2.94 6.27
C ALA A 1096 13.41 -3.09 4.74
N GLN A 1097 13.28 -1.99 3.99
CA GLN A 1097 13.40 -1.98 2.53
C GLN A 1097 14.84 -1.73 2.03
N LEU A 1098 15.63 -0.93 2.77
CA LEU A 1098 16.90 -0.40 2.26
C LEU A 1098 18.12 -0.76 3.13
N ALA A 1099 17.97 -1.15 4.39
CA ALA A 1099 19.08 -1.16 5.34
C ALA A 1099 20.05 -2.34 5.17
N ARG A 1100 19.60 -3.46 4.58
CA ARG A 1100 20.37 -4.69 4.41
C ARG A 1100 21.71 -4.50 3.69
N ALA A 1101 21.76 -3.80 2.56
CA ALA A 1101 23.01 -3.61 1.82
C ALA A 1101 23.99 -2.67 2.55
N ALA A 1102 23.49 -1.78 3.41
CA ALA A 1102 24.25 -0.95 4.34
C ALA A 1102 24.67 -1.70 5.64
N GLY A 1103 24.44 -3.02 5.72
CA GLY A 1103 24.79 -3.86 6.87
C GLY A 1103 24.00 -3.55 8.14
N ILE A 1104 22.77 -3.06 7.99
CA ILE A 1104 21.88 -2.76 9.11
C ILE A 1104 20.71 -3.75 9.06
N HIS A 1105 20.58 -4.56 10.11
CA HIS A 1105 19.56 -5.59 10.25
C HIS A 1105 18.67 -5.29 11.46
N MET A 1106 17.49 -5.90 11.50
CA MET A 1106 16.45 -5.54 12.46
C MET A 1106 15.73 -6.80 12.96
N ILE A 1107 15.53 -6.81 14.26
CA ILE A 1107 14.93 -7.89 15.04
C ILE A 1107 13.83 -7.25 15.87
N ILE A 1108 12.59 -7.50 15.48
CA ILE A 1108 11.42 -6.92 16.13
C ILE A 1108 10.70 -8.01 16.89
N ALA A 1109 10.46 -7.78 18.17
CA ALA A 1109 9.70 -8.65 19.01
C ALA A 1109 8.41 -7.98 19.52
N THR A 1110 7.37 -8.77 19.80
CA THR A 1110 6.16 -8.30 20.49
C THR A 1110 5.46 -9.40 21.27
N GLN A 1111 4.88 -9.06 22.42
CA GLN A 1111 3.98 -9.96 23.17
C GLN A 1111 2.49 -9.74 22.84
N ARG A 1112 2.15 -8.77 21.96
CA ARG A 1112 0.77 -8.40 21.59
C ARG A 1112 0.55 -8.52 20.07
N PRO A 1113 0.43 -9.75 19.52
CA PRO A 1113 0.27 -10.02 18.08
C PRO A 1113 -1.12 -9.62 17.52
N SER A 1114 -1.51 -8.36 17.69
CA SER A 1114 -2.76 -7.82 17.15
C SER A 1114 -2.54 -7.12 15.81
N LYS A 1115 -3.60 -7.01 14.98
CA LYS A 1115 -3.56 -6.25 13.70
C LYS A 1115 -3.18 -4.76 13.86
N GLN A 1116 -3.28 -4.20 15.08
CA GLN A 1116 -2.90 -2.81 15.38
C GLN A 1116 -1.38 -2.67 15.60
N VAL A 1117 -0.72 -3.71 16.13
CA VAL A 1117 0.74 -3.74 16.35
C VAL A 1117 1.45 -4.30 15.11
N LEU A 1118 0.92 -5.39 14.54
CA LEU A 1118 1.45 -6.04 13.35
C LEU A 1118 0.61 -5.64 12.13
N SER A 1119 0.80 -4.40 11.67
CA SER A 1119 0.13 -3.87 10.49
C SER A 1119 0.48 -4.71 9.24
N PRO A 1120 -0.37 -4.70 8.18
CA PRO A 1120 -0.02 -5.33 6.91
C PRO A 1120 1.29 -4.81 6.30
N VAL A 1121 1.65 -3.56 6.56
CA VAL A 1121 2.93 -2.95 6.10
C VAL A 1121 4.11 -3.59 6.83
N ILE A 1122 4.02 -3.73 8.17
CA ILE A 1122 5.09 -4.37 8.96
C ILE A 1122 5.26 -5.82 8.51
N LYS A 1123 4.17 -6.58 8.36
CA LYS A 1123 4.21 -7.99 7.91
C LYS A 1123 4.72 -8.19 6.49
N ALA A 1124 4.46 -7.25 5.58
CA ALA A 1124 4.96 -7.30 4.20
C ALA A 1124 6.47 -7.06 4.12
N ASN A 1125 7.05 -6.28 5.03
CA ASN A 1125 8.49 -5.99 5.07
C ASN A 1125 9.28 -6.92 6.02
N LEU A 1126 8.59 -7.72 6.86
CA LEU A 1126 9.16 -8.75 7.73
C LEU A 1126 8.67 -10.16 7.31
N PRO A 1127 9.21 -10.75 6.22
CA PRO A 1127 8.78 -12.05 5.73
C PRO A 1127 9.33 -13.23 6.53
N VAL A 1128 10.43 -13.06 7.28
CA VAL A 1128 10.96 -14.10 8.18
C VAL A 1128 10.33 -13.92 9.55
N ARG A 1129 9.66 -14.97 10.05
CA ARG A 1129 8.85 -14.88 11.26
C ARG A 1129 9.08 -16.07 12.19
N VAL A 1130 9.09 -15.81 13.50
CA VAL A 1130 9.10 -16.81 14.57
C VAL A 1130 7.86 -16.56 15.43
N ALA A 1131 6.97 -17.55 15.50
CA ALA A 1131 5.81 -17.54 16.36
C ALA A 1131 6.02 -18.51 17.54
N PHE A 1132 6.04 -17.99 18.75
CA PHE A 1132 5.90 -18.78 19.98
C PHE A 1132 4.41 -18.97 20.33
N ALA A 1133 4.13 -19.76 21.36
CA ALA A 1133 2.77 -20.02 21.82
C ALA A 1133 1.93 -18.75 22.00
N VAL A 1134 0.68 -18.78 21.50
CA VAL A 1134 -0.31 -17.70 21.61
C VAL A 1134 -1.62 -18.21 22.20
N ALA A 1135 -2.43 -17.32 22.78
CA ALA A 1135 -3.66 -17.69 23.48
C ALA A 1135 -4.80 -18.17 22.56
N ASN A 1136 -4.78 -17.84 21.27
CA ASN A 1136 -5.86 -18.16 20.34
C ASN A 1136 -5.38 -18.20 18.87
N HIS A 1137 -6.21 -18.81 18.02
CA HIS A 1137 -5.93 -18.97 16.59
C HIS A 1137 -5.87 -17.65 15.80
N TYR A 1138 -6.54 -16.60 16.26
CA TYR A 1138 -6.56 -15.31 15.58
C TYR A 1138 -5.20 -14.63 15.69
N ASP A 1139 -4.58 -14.67 16.87
CA ASP A 1139 -3.21 -14.21 17.11
C ASP A 1139 -2.19 -14.99 16.26
N SER A 1140 -2.36 -16.31 16.10
CA SER A 1140 -1.54 -17.10 15.17
C SER A 1140 -1.68 -16.59 13.73
N LYS A 1141 -2.92 -16.41 13.25
CA LYS A 1141 -3.19 -15.85 11.91
C LYS A 1141 -2.65 -14.42 11.74
N VAL A 1142 -2.57 -13.61 12.81
CA VAL A 1142 -1.90 -12.31 12.71
C VAL A 1142 -0.40 -12.49 12.49
N ILE A 1143 0.29 -13.40 13.17
CA ILE A 1143 1.74 -13.59 13.01
C ILE A 1143 2.09 -14.32 11.70
N LEU A 1144 1.51 -15.50 11.48
CA LEU A 1144 1.92 -16.46 10.45
C LEU A 1144 1.08 -16.40 9.17
N ASP A 1145 0.00 -15.60 9.15
CA ASP A 1145 -1.08 -15.65 8.15
C ASP A 1145 -1.88 -16.99 8.15
N GLU A 1146 -1.57 -17.90 9.06
CA GLU A 1146 -2.24 -19.20 9.27
C GLU A 1146 -2.28 -19.62 10.75
N SER A 1147 -3.01 -20.69 11.05
CA SER A 1147 -3.11 -21.30 12.38
C SER A 1147 -1.91 -22.19 12.73
N GLY A 1148 -1.79 -22.50 14.03
CA GLY A 1148 -0.89 -23.51 14.59
C GLY A 1148 -0.04 -23.02 15.75
N ALA A 1149 0.14 -21.71 15.95
CA ALA A 1149 0.89 -21.19 17.09
C ALA A 1149 0.10 -21.31 18.41
N GLU A 1150 -1.22 -21.47 18.34
CA GLU A 1150 -2.11 -21.81 19.45
C GLU A 1150 -1.92 -23.23 19.99
N ASP A 1151 -1.30 -24.14 19.21
CA ASP A 1151 -1.05 -25.55 19.57
C ASP A 1151 0.38 -25.78 20.12
N LEU A 1152 1.11 -24.71 20.44
CA LEU A 1152 2.48 -24.77 20.97
C LEU A 1152 2.51 -24.86 22.49
N LEU A 1153 3.42 -25.67 23.03
CA LEU A 1153 3.56 -25.93 24.48
C LEU A 1153 4.31 -24.83 25.24
N GLY A 1154 4.73 -23.76 24.54
CA GLY A 1154 5.57 -22.70 25.09
C GLY A 1154 6.95 -23.20 25.53
N ARG A 1155 7.58 -22.49 26.48
CA ARG A 1155 8.95 -22.76 26.98
C ARG A 1155 9.97 -23.02 25.86
N GLY A 1156 9.92 -22.22 24.80
CA GLY A 1156 10.82 -22.32 23.63
C GLY A 1156 10.29 -23.12 22.43
N ASP A 1157 9.14 -23.79 22.56
CA ASP A 1157 8.44 -24.41 21.41
C ASP A 1157 7.87 -23.32 20.49
N MET A 1158 8.22 -23.37 19.20
CA MET A 1158 7.95 -22.30 18.23
C MET A 1158 7.77 -22.81 16.79
N LEU A 1159 7.09 -21.99 15.99
CA LEU A 1159 6.99 -22.13 14.54
C LEU A 1159 7.90 -21.11 13.86
N TYR A 1160 8.88 -21.60 13.10
CA TYR A 1160 9.75 -20.79 12.25
C TYR A 1160 9.23 -20.80 10.81
N LEU A 1161 9.00 -19.61 10.27
CA LEU A 1161 8.67 -19.35 8.87
C LEU A 1161 9.87 -18.65 8.20
N PRO A 1162 10.68 -19.37 7.39
CA PRO A 1162 11.71 -18.73 6.57
C PRO A 1162 11.08 -17.86 5.47
N LYS A 1163 11.87 -16.96 4.87
CA LYS A 1163 11.42 -16.10 3.75
C LYS A 1163 10.93 -16.94 2.58
N ASP A 1164 11.70 -17.97 2.24
CA ASP A 1164 11.46 -18.88 1.13
C ASP A 1164 11.52 -20.31 1.71
N GLY A 1165 10.37 -20.99 1.84
CA GLY A 1165 10.29 -22.36 2.36
C GLY A 1165 9.06 -22.62 3.23
N ALA A 1166 8.84 -23.89 3.57
CA ALA A 1166 7.75 -24.31 4.44
C ALA A 1166 8.01 -23.98 5.92
N LYS A 1167 6.94 -23.65 6.66
CA LYS A 1167 6.92 -23.51 8.12
C LYS A 1167 7.46 -24.77 8.81
N ARG A 1168 8.30 -24.61 9.83
CA ARG A 1168 8.88 -25.71 10.63
C ARG A 1168 8.62 -25.48 12.12
N ARG A 1169 8.23 -26.53 12.85
CA ARG A 1169 8.21 -26.53 14.32
C ARG A 1169 9.63 -26.80 14.83
N LEU A 1170 10.12 -25.93 15.71
CA LEU A 1170 11.46 -25.95 16.29
C LEU A 1170 11.37 -25.72 17.80
N VAL A 1171 12.41 -26.10 18.53
CA VAL A 1171 12.61 -25.72 19.93
C VAL A 1171 13.82 -24.79 20.02
N SER A 1172 13.60 -23.56 20.50
CA SER A 1172 14.60 -22.50 20.55
C SER A 1172 15.82 -22.87 21.40
N ALA A 1173 16.99 -22.39 20.99
CA ALA A 1173 18.19 -22.44 21.83
C ALA A 1173 17.97 -21.72 23.18
N TYR A 1174 18.55 -22.29 24.25
CA TYR A 1174 18.47 -21.80 25.61
C TYR A 1174 19.86 -21.39 26.13
N VAL A 1175 19.88 -20.25 26.83
CA VAL A 1175 20.98 -19.74 27.65
C VAL A 1175 20.37 -19.24 28.96
N SER A 1176 20.98 -19.53 30.10
CA SER A 1176 20.52 -19.05 31.41
C SER A 1176 21.14 -17.68 31.76
N ASP A 1177 20.46 -16.91 32.61
CA ASP A 1177 20.87 -15.54 32.96
C ASP A 1177 22.30 -15.49 33.53
N VAL A 1178 22.68 -16.49 34.35
CA VAL A 1178 24.05 -16.66 34.87
C VAL A 1178 25.09 -16.84 33.75
N GLU A 1179 24.74 -17.50 32.64
CA GLU A 1179 25.64 -17.61 31.48
C GLU A 1179 25.76 -16.26 30.76
N ILE A 1180 24.67 -15.50 30.63
CA ILE A 1180 24.68 -14.14 30.06
C ILE A 1180 25.55 -13.20 30.91
N GLU A 1181 25.35 -13.18 32.23
CA GLU A 1181 26.11 -12.37 33.18
C GLU A 1181 27.62 -12.69 33.13
N ASN A 1182 27.99 -13.97 33.05
CA ASN A 1182 29.38 -14.40 32.90
C ASN A 1182 30.00 -13.87 31.59
N ILE A 1183 29.25 -13.91 30.49
CA ILE A 1183 29.69 -13.43 29.17
C ILE A 1183 29.84 -11.90 29.15
N VAL A 1184 28.85 -11.17 29.70
CA VAL A 1184 28.90 -9.70 29.83
C VAL A 1184 30.09 -9.29 30.72
N SER A 1185 30.30 -9.97 31.84
CA SER A 1185 31.43 -9.70 32.75
C SER A 1185 32.79 -9.97 32.08
N HIS A 1186 32.88 -11.02 31.26
CA HIS A 1186 34.08 -11.31 30.47
C HIS A 1186 34.35 -10.24 29.39
N LEU A 1187 33.31 -9.77 28.69
CA LEU A 1187 33.42 -8.69 27.71
C LEU A 1187 33.85 -7.36 28.36
N ASN A 1188 33.28 -7.02 29.52
CA ASN A 1188 33.58 -5.78 30.23
C ASN A 1188 34.98 -5.78 30.87
N SER A 1189 35.48 -6.93 31.32
CA SER A 1189 36.85 -7.08 31.85
C SER A 1189 37.94 -7.13 30.77
N SER A 1190 37.58 -7.45 29.52
CA SER A 1190 38.52 -7.57 28.40
C SER A 1190 38.92 -6.24 27.73
N GLY A 1191 38.36 -5.10 28.15
CA GLY A 1191 39.03 -3.80 28.03
C GLY A 1191 38.98 -3.05 26.70
N GLU A 1192 37.81 -2.87 26.07
CA GLU A 1192 37.57 -1.75 25.13
C GLU A 1192 36.28 -1.01 25.49
N GLY A 1193 36.37 0.12 26.20
CA GLY A 1193 35.18 0.91 26.54
C GLY A 1193 34.47 1.49 25.30
N PRO A 1194 33.15 1.79 25.38
CA PRO A 1194 32.38 2.24 24.22
C PRO A 1194 32.95 3.53 23.59
N SER A 1195 33.02 3.55 22.26
CA SER A 1195 33.56 4.67 21.49
C SER A 1195 32.78 5.96 21.76
N ARG A 1196 33.42 6.89 22.49
CA ARG A 1196 32.78 8.07 23.11
C ARG A 1196 32.26 9.14 22.12
N THR A 1197 32.32 8.90 20.82
CA THR A 1197 32.02 9.90 19.78
C THR A 1197 30.54 10.21 19.60
N PHE A 1198 29.62 9.28 19.95
CA PHE A 1198 28.16 9.49 19.80
C PHE A 1198 27.43 9.91 21.07
N ALA A 1199 28.01 9.67 22.26
CA ALA A 1199 27.35 9.88 23.55
C ALA A 1199 27.06 11.36 23.92
N LYS A 1200 27.64 12.33 23.20
CA LYS A 1200 27.42 13.78 23.44
C LYS A 1200 26.28 14.41 22.62
N ARG A 1201 25.49 13.63 21.86
CA ARG A 1201 24.39 14.13 21.00
C ARG A 1201 23.13 13.24 21.01
N ILE A 1202 22.79 12.67 22.17
CA ILE A 1202 21.50 12.01 22.40
C ILE A 1202 20.62 12.92 23.26
#